data_AF-A0A9D9RSL9-F1
#
_entry.id   AF-A0A9D9RSL9-F1
#
_cell.length_a   1.000
_cell.length_b   1.000
_cell.length_c   1.000
_cell.angle_alpha   90.00
_cell.angle_beta   90.00
_cell.angle_gamma   90.00
#
_symmetry.space_group_name_H-M   'P 1'
#
loop_
_entity.id
_entity.type
_entity.pdbx_description
1 polymer ?
#
loop_
_entity_poly.entity_id
_entity_poly.type
_entity_poly.pdbx_seq_one_letter_code
_entity_poly.pdbx_strand_id
1 'polypeptide(L)'
;MKTIRRLYFYLVAAISIEVVLWGTIGLLRSILSADKIVESASALAQALSLILVGVPIFLVHWVWAQRVSAKDDEEKTASVRAIFFYGILLGTLIPVVQNLLALINRIFLATANLYTYRAVIGGSQTWVDNLVAIIINLLIAAYFWNVLNAEWRTLSETENFAEIRRLYRFIWMLYGLIMVVYGAQQALGYAFTLSTEDVLGAIGRETVVNAIALLAVGTPIWFYSWRVLQDVLPDTAERESYLRLGILYLLSLGGVITVLSTGGSLIYMVLMHLLGDGKNFAEFLQDIGGPISIGVPFAIIWAYYSKWLTEQFSFDEDVTRRAGKQRLYSYILSFLGLGATFFALTAMLSFVIDLTTTRAFLSSSGFGSSLSSSLAALAVGLPLWMTTWRPLQATALADGAIGDHARRSVIRKTYLYLVLFAAVIGGMISGGTLIFTVINSMLGGEVSNFTSTTLNSLQVLVLFVVLLLYHLSALRKDGEASADALEAKQEAFHLVVFDHGDGKFVGMVKSAFEKRAPKVPVTVIALKDGIPADLKANAVILPGSLAVDTPANVEAWMRSFNGIRLIVPDDAAGLYWMNDLGQAAESVKSLAEGQELRPQSTVKATPVWTYVAYVFAALFGCQLVFMLLTFVVSMVSGGF
;
A
#
# COMPACT_ATOMS: atom_id res chain seq x y z
N MET A 1 -25.63 -13.48 11.24
CA MET A 1 -25.93 -14.80 10.65
C MET A 1 -26.10 -14.78 9.12
N LYS A 2 -26.74 -13.77 8.50
CA LYS A 2 -26.91 -13.70 7.04
C LYS A 2 -25.59 -13.72 6.23
N THR A 3 -24.57 -12.96 6.66
CA THR A 3 -23.28 -12.84 5.94
C THR A 3 -22.47 -14.14 5.89
N ILE A 4 -22.42 -14.90 7.00
CA ILE A 4 -21.70 -16.19 7.06
C ILE A 4 -22.37 -17.21 6.13
N ARG A 5 -23.70 -17.27 6.16
CA ARG A 5 -24.49 -18.12 5.25
C ARG A 5 -24.22 -17.75 3.80
N ARG A 6 -24.23 -16.46 3.47
CA ARG A 6 -23.93 -15.95 2.12
C ARG A 6 -22.55 -16.40 1.64
N LEU A 7 -21.52 -16.23 2.47
CA LEU A 7 -20.16 -16.66 2.17
C LEU A 7 -20.08 -18.16 1.90
N TYR A 8 -20.73 -18.98 2.74
CA TYR A 8 -20.76 -20.43 2.56
C TYR A 8 -21.34 -20.84 1.19
N PHE A 9 -22.51 -20.34 0.81
CA PHE A 9 -23.16 -20.74 -0.43
C PHE A 9 -22.38 -20.33 -1.68
N TYR A 10 -21.83 -19.11 -1.74
CA TYR A 10 -21.01 -18.68 -2.88
C TYR A 10 -19.66 -19.38 -2.92
N LEU A 11 -19.02 -19.62 -1.76
CA LEU A 11 -17.75 -20.33 -1.71
C LEU A 11 -17.89 -21.78 -2.16
N VAL A 12 -18.91 -22.50 -1.66
CA VAL A 12 -19.17 -23.88 -2.07
C VAL A 12 -19.55 -23.94 -3.55
N ALA A 13 -20.36 -23.00 -4.05
CA ALA A 13 -20.65 -22.91 -5.48
C ALA A 13 -19.38 -22.67 -6.31
N ALA A 14 -18.46 -21.80 -5.85
CA ALA A 14 -17.22 -21.50 -6.57
C ALA A 14 -16.27 -22.71 -6.62
N ILE A 15 -16.07 -23.39 -5.49
CA ILE A 15 -15.22 -24.58 -5.41
C ILE A 15 -15.81 -25.72 -6.25
N SER A 16 -17.13 -25.95 -6.14
CA SER A 16 -17.77 -27.04 -6.88
C SER A 16 -17.78 -26.81 -8.39
N ILE A 17 -17.96 -25.57 -8.89
CA ILE A 17 -17.85 -25.31 -10.32
C ILE A 17 -16.41 -25.45 -10.82
N GLU A 18 -15.41 -25.10 -10.01
CA GLU A 18 -14.00 -25.33 -10.36
C GLU A 18 -13.70 -26.83 -10.45
N VAL A 19 -14.20 -27.63 -9.51
CA VAL A 19 -14.10 -29.11 -9.56
C VAL A 19 -14.73 -29.67 -10.84
N VAL A 20 -15.92 -29.20 -11.20
CA VAL A 20 -16.59 -29.61 -12.46
C VAL A 20 -15.79 -29.18 -13.68
N LEU A 21 -15.20 -27.98 -13.66
CA LEU A 21 -14.38 -27.44 -14.74
C LEU A 21 -13.13 -28.31 -14.97
N TRP A 22 -12.38 -28.62 -13.91
CA TRP A 22 -11.21 -29.50 -13.99
C TRP A 22 -11.59 -30.92 -14.42
N GLY A 23 -12.68 -31.48 -13.88
CA GLY A 23 -13.20 -32.78 -14.28
C GLY A 23 -13.57 -32.83 -15.75
N THR A 24 -14.25 -31.80 -16.26
CA THR A 24 -14.67 -31.71 -17.67
C THR A 24 -13.47 -31.57 -18.61
N ILE A 25 -12.49 -30.73 -18.27
CA ILE A 25 -11.26 -30.57 -19.05
C ILE A 25 -10.47 -31.89 -19.07
N GLY A 26 -10.30 -32.54 -17.91
CA GLY A 26 -9.59 -33.81 -17.79
C GLY A 26 -10.28 -34.93 -18.59
N LEU A 27 -11.60 -35.02 -18.50
CA LEU A 27 -12.40 -35.99 -19.25
C LEU A 27 -12.20 -35.83 -20.75
N LEU A 28 -12.35 -34.61 -21.26
CA LEU A 28 -12.22 -34.33 -22.70
C LEU A 28 -10.79 -34.54 -23.20
N ARG A 29 -9.78 -34.14 -22.44
CA ARG A 29 -8.38 -34.43 -22.78
C ARG A 29 -8.11 -35.93 -22.83
N SER A 30 -8.63 -36.70 -21.88
CA SER A 30 -8.45 -38.16 -21.86
C SER A 30 -9.14 -38.86 -23.04
N ILE A 31 -10.30 -38.35 -23.48
CA ILE A 31 -11.02 -38.92 -24.63
C ILE A 31 -10.33 -38.58 -25.96
N LEU A 32 -9.82 -37.35 -26.09
CA LEU A 32 -9.28 -36.85 -27.36
C LEU A 32 -7.80 -37.18 -27.57
N SER A 33 -7.03 -37.50 -26.52
CA SER A 33 -5.60 -37.81 -26.59
C SER A 33 -5.31 -39.32 -26.65
N ALA A 34 -6.09 -40.07 -27.44
CA ALA A 34 -6.22 -41.53 -27.44
C ALA A 34 -4.94 -42.37 -27.72
N ASP A 35 -3.77 -41.76 -27.95
CA ASP A 35 -2.51 -42.48 -28.22
C ASP A 35 -1.82 -43.04 -26.96
N LYS A 36 -2.37 -42.82 -25.76
CA LYS A 36 -1.83 -43.33 -24.47
C LYS A 36 -2.88 -44.14 -23.69
N ILE A 37 -3.27 -45.29 -24.22
CA ILE A 37 -4.41 -46.08 -23.73
C ILE A 37 -4.19 -46.68 -22.32
N VAL A 38 -2.95 -46.95 -21.89
CA VAL A 38 -2.67 -47.66 -20.62
C VAL A 38 -2.67 -46.74 -19.37
N GLU A 39 -2.46 -45.43 -19.54
CA GLU A 39 -2.56 -44.42 -18.45
C GLU A 39 -3.99 -43.85 -18.29
N SER A 40 -4.94 -44.28 -19.12
CA SER A 40 -6.23 -43.59 -19.34
C SER A 40 -7.32 -43.87 -18.30
N ALA A 41 -7.36 -45.07 -17.69
CA ALA A 41 -8.49 -45.48 -16.85
C ALA A 41 -8.55 -44.71 -15.52
N SER A 42 -7.40 -44.47 -14.87
CA SER A 42 -7.32 -43.70 -13.63
C SER A 42 -7.63 -42.22 -13.85
N ALA A 43 -7.10 -41.62 -14.93
CA ALA A 43 -7.38 -40.25 -15.32
C ALA A 43 -8.86 -40.06 -15.67
N LEU A 44 -9.46 -41.01 -16.40
CA LEU A 44 -10.88 -41.00 -16.74
C LEU A 44 -11.75 -41.15 -15.49
N ALA A 45 -11.44 -42.09 -14.60
CA ALA A 45 -12.16 -42.28 -13.34
C ALA A 45 -12.07 -41.04 -12.44
N GLN A 46 -10.89 -40.42 -12.35
CA GLN A 46 -10.70 -39.16 -11.63
C GLN A 46 -11.59 -38.07 -12.22
N ALA A 47 -11.54 -37.84 -13.53
CA ALA A 47 -12.34 -36.84 -14.21
C ALA A 47 -13.86 -37.05 -14.03
N LEU A 48 -14.32 -38.30 -14.18
CA LEU A 48 -15.72 -38.66 -13.95
C LEU A 48 -16.13 -38.47 -12.49
N SER A 49 -15.28 -38.83 -11.52
CA SER A 49 -15.57 -38.64 -10.10
C SER A 49 -15.75 -37.16 -9.74
N LEU A 50 -14.89 -36.29 -10.27
CA LEU A 50 -14.99 -34.83 -10.07
C LEU A 50 -16.32 -34.29 -10.62
N ILE A 51 -16.75 -34.75 -11.80
CA ILE A 51 -18.03 -34.32 -12.41
C ILE A 51 -19.23 -34.87 -11.60
N LEU A 52 -19.24 -36.17 -11.28
CA LEU A 52 -20.34 -36.84 -10.60
C LEU A 52 -20.60 -36.27 -9.20
N VAL A 53 -19.54 -35.85 -8.49
CA VAL A 53 -19.65 -35.20 -7.17
C VAL A 53 -19.88 -33.70 -7.31
N GLY A 54 -19.14 -33.03 -8.20
CA GLY A 54 -19.15 -31.58 -8.34
C GLY A 54 -20.47 -31.02 -8.88
N VAL A 55 -21.07 -31.66 -9.90
CA VAL A 55 -22.28 -31.13 -10.56
C VAL A 55 -23.47 -31.05 -9.59
N PRO A 56 -23.83 -32.11 -8.83
CA PRO A 56 -24.94 -32.02 -7.89
C PRO A 56 -24.73 -30.95 -6.81
N ILE A 57 -23.52 -30.87 -6.25
CA ILE A 57 -23.18 -29.87 -5.23
C ILE A 57 -23.31 -28.47 -5.80
N PHE A 58 -22.75 -28.22 -6.99
CA PHE A 58 -22.84 -26.91 -7.65
C PHE A 58 -24.29 -26.51 -7.91
N LEU A 59 -25.08 -27.39 -8.53
CA LEU A 59 -26.46 -27.09 -8.89
C LEU A 59 -27.30 -26.74 -7.66
N VAL A 60 -27.18 -27.49 -6.58
CA VAL A 60 -27.92 -27.22 -5.33
C VAL A 60 -27.57 -25.83 -4.78
N HIS A 61 -26.28 -25.53 -4.62
CA HIS A 61 -25.86 -24.27 -4.02
C HIS A 61 -26.11 -23.06 -4.92
N TRP A 62 -25.90 -23.22 -6.23
CA TRP A 62 -26.09 -22.15 -7.20
C TRP A 62 -27.55 -21.80 -7.43
N VAL A 63 -28.42 -22.80 -7.62
CA VAL A 63 -29.87 -22.57 -7.78
C VAL A 63 -30.44 -21.94 -6.52
N TRP A 64 -29.98 -22.36 -5.34
CA TRP A 64 -30.38 -21.74 -4.09
C TRP A 64 -29.94 -20.27 -4.01
N ALA A 65 -28.67 -19.97 -4.31
CA ALA A 65 -28.15 -18.60 -4.30
C ALA A 65 -28.90 -17.69 -5.30
N GLN A 66 -29.29 -18.21 -6.47
CA GLN A 66 -30.11 -17.49 -7.44
C GLN A 66 -31.53 -17.21 -6.91
N ARG A 67 -32.19 -18.22 -6.32
CA ARG A 67 -33.54 -18.07 -5.77
C ARG A 67 -33.60 -17.08 -4.61
N VAL A 68 -32.60 -17.07 -3.74
CA VAL A 68 -32.55 -16.13 -2.61
C VAL A 68 -32.31 -14.71 -3.11
N SER A 69 -31.37 -14.53 -4.04
CA SER A 69 -31.10 -13.21 -4.64
C SER A 69 -32.29 -12.66 -5.43
N ALA A 70 -33.14 -13.51 -6.01
CA ALA A 70 -34.34 -13.07 -6.72
C ALA A 70 -35.48 -12.62 -5.77
N LYS A 71 -35.40 -12.97 -4.48
CA LYS A 71 -36.43 -12.68 -3.47
C LYS A 71 -36.04 -11.61 -2.46
N ASP A 72 -34.75 -11.36 -2.27
CA ASP A 72 -34.20 -10.45 -1.26
C ASP A 72 -33.26 -9.43 -1.94
N ASP A 73 -33.66 -8.16 -1.95
CA ASP A 73 -32.86 -7.07 -2.54
C ASP A 73 -31.52 -6.89 -1.81
N GLU A 74 -31.45 -7.19 -0.50
CA GLU A 74 -30.21 -7.15 0.29
C GLU A 74 -29.22 -8.25 -0.14
N GLU A 75 -29.73 -9.36 -0.68
CA GLU A 75 -28.90 -10.43 -1.26
C GLU A 75 -28.44 -10.09 -2.68
N LYS A 76 -29.29 -9.40 -3.43
CA LYS A 76 -29.02 -8.99 -4.81
C LYS A 76 -27.90 -7.96 -4.91
N THR A 77 -27.83 -7.00 -3.99
CA THR A 77 -26.81 -5.94 -3.97
C THR A 77 -25.55 -6.34 -3.18
N ALA A 78 -25.47 -7.58 -2.69
CA ALA A 78 -24.40 -8.05 -1.85
C ALA A 78 -23.00 -8.01 -2.51
N SER A 79 -22.02 -7.41 -1.83
CA SER A 79 -20.62 -7.42 -2.28
C SER A 79 -20.02 -8.81 -2.47
N VAL A 80 -20.41 -9.79 -1.64
CA VAL A 80 -19.97 -11.20 -1.77
C VAL A 80 -20.42 -11.81 -3.10
N ARG A 81 -21.60 -11.44 -3.60
CA ARG A 81 -22.10 -11.89 -4.90
C ARG A 81 -21.27 -11.32 -6.05
N ALA A 82 -20.89 -10.04 -5.96
CA ALA A 82 -19.95 -9.43 -6.90
C ALA A 82 -18.60 -10.17 -6.90
N ILE A 83 -18.03 -10.42 -5.72
CA ILE A 83 -16.76 -11.15 -5.57
C ILE A 83 -16.86 -12.52 -6.23
N PHE A 84 -17.96 -13.24 -6.03
CA PHE A 84 -18.20 -14.51 -6.69
C PHE A 84 -18.17 -14.38 -8.22
N PHE A 85 -18.95 -13.48 -8.81
CA PHE A 85 -19.01 -13.35 -10.28
C PHE A 85 -17.68 -12.94 -10.90
N TYR A 86 -17.06 -11.86 -10.41
CA TYR A 86 -15.78 -11.41 -10.94
C TYR A 86 -14.65 -12.41 -10.65
N GLY A 87 -14.72 -13.12 -9.51
CA GLY A 87 -13.80 -14.20 -9.16
C GLY A 87 -13.87 -15.37 -10.14
N ILE A 88 -15.08 -15.86 -10.45
CA ILE A 88 -15.28 -16.92 -11.46
C ILE A 88 -14.84 -16.46 -12.85
N LEU A 89 -15.13 -15.22 -13.23
CA LEU A 89 -14.68 -14.68 -14.52
C LEU A 89 -13.15 -14.64 -14.59
N LEU A 90 -12.45 -14.21 -13.53
CA LEU A 90 -10.98 -14.28 -13.49
C LEU A 90 -10.48 -15.72 -13.54
N GLY A 91 -11.05 -16.59 -12.71
CA GLY A 91 -10.66 -17.99 -12.60
C GLY A 91 -10.85 -18.79 -13.90
N THR A 92 -11.74 -18.35 -14.78
CA THR A 92 -11.97 -18.98 -16.09
C THR A 92 -11.20 -18.30 -17.22
N LEU A 93 -11.19 -16.96 -17.27
CA LEU A 93 -10.58 -16.22 -18.38
C LEU A 93 -9.04 -16.12 -18.28
N ILE A 94 -8.43 -16.16 -17.08
CA ILE A 94 -6.97 -16.22 -16.97
C ILE A 94 -6.42 -17.51 -17.62
N PRO A 95 -6.97 -18.72 -17.31
CA PRO A 95 -6.61 -19.93 -18.05
C PRO A 95 -6.82 -19.80 -19.56
N VAL A 96 -7.87 -19.14 -20.04
CA VAL A 96 -8.06 -18.91 -21.49
C VAL A 96 -6.88 -18.17 -22.08
N VAL A 97 -6.42 -17.09 -21.44
CA VAL A 97 -5.26 -16.31 -21.89
C VAL A 97 -3.97 -17.13 -21.82
N GLN A 98 -3.75 -17.91 -20.76
CA GLN A 98 -2.57 -18.77 -20.64
C GLN A 98 -2.52 -19.84 -21.74
N ASN A 99 -3.65 -20.49 -22.03
CA ASN A 99 -3.73 -21.49 -23.10
C ASN A 99 -3.61 -20.85 -24.49
N LEU A 100 -4.15 -19.64 -24.69
CA LEU A 100 -3.97 -18.87 -25.92
C LEU A 100 -2.49 -18.51 -26.13
N LEU A 101 -1.81 -18.05 -25.08
CA LEU A 101 -0.38 -17.78 -25.11
C LEU A 101 0.42 -19.05 -25.43
N ALA A 102 0.08 -20.19 -24.82
CA ALA A 102 0.72 -21.47 -25.13
C ALA A 102 0.55 -21.86 -26.62
N LEU A 103 -0.63 -21.64 -27.20
CA LEU A 103 -0.87 -21.90 -28.63
C LEU A 103 -0.05 -20.97 -29.53
N ILE A 104 -0.09 -19.66 -29.28
CA ILE A 104 0.66 -18.65 -30.06
C ILE A 104 2.16 -18.91 -29.97
N ASN A 105 2.66 -19.14 -28.76
CA ASN A 105 4.08 -19.37 -28.54
C ASN A 105 4.56 -20.65 -29.22
N ARG A 106 3.73 -21.71 -29.20
CA ARG A 106 4.01 -22.95 -29.94
C ARG A 106 4.11 -22.70 -31.45
N ILE A 107 3.20 -21.91 -32.03
CA ILE A 107 3.27 -21.54 -33.46
C ILE A 107 4.60 -20.83 -33.73
N PHE A 108 4.95 -19.83 -32.92
CA PHE A 108 6.16 -19.04 -33.14
C PHE A 108 7.43 -19.88 -33.00
N LEU A 109 7.52 -20.75 -31.99
CA LEU A 109 8.66 -21.66 -31.82
C LEU A 109 8.78 -22.65 -32.99
N ALA A 110 7.67 -23.24 -33.42
CA ALA A 110 7.66 -24.15 -34.57
C ALA A 110 8.09 -23.42 -35.86
N THR A 111 7.62 -22.19 -36.06
CA THR A 111 7.98 -21.35 -37.22
C THR A 111 9.46 -20.97 -37.21
N ALA A 112 10.03 -20.78 -36.01
CA ALA A 112 11.46 -20.51 -35.81
C ALA A 112 12.33 -21.79 -35.85
N ASN A 113 11.76 -22.96 -36.15
CA ASN A 113 12.42 -24.27 -36.11
C ASN A 113 13.04 -24.59 -34.74
N LEU A 114 12.34 -24.24 -33.66
CA LEU A 114 12.72 -24.49 -32.27
C LEU A 114 11.79 -25.52 -31.62
N TYR A 115 12.28 -26.18 -30.58
CA TYR A 115 11.49 -27.16 -29.85
C TYR A 115 10.37 -26.49 -29.05
N THR A 116 9.13 -26.95 -29.27
CA THR A 116 7.92 -26.38 -28.65
C THR A 116 7.86 -26.56 -27.13
N TYR A 117 8.60 -27.52 -26.56
CA TYR A 117 8.66 -27.71 -25.11
C TYR A 117 9.36 -26.54 -24.38
N ARG A 118 10.12 -25.71 -25.10
CA ARG A 118 10.77 -24.49 -24.55
C ARG A 118 9.82 -23.28 -24.46
N ALA A 119 8.54 -23.47 -24.73
CA ALA A 119 7.55 -22.44 -24.56
C ALA A 119 7.47 -21.97 -23.10
N VAL A 120 7.42 -20.65 -22.89
CA VAL A 120 7.27 -20.03 -21.55
C VAL A 120 6.07 -20.56 -20.75
N ILE A 121 4.99 -20.93 -21.43
CA ILE A 121 3.81 -21.59 -20.85
C ILE A 121 3.36 -22.71 -21.79
N GLY A 122 2.97 -23.86 -21.22
CA GLY A 122 2.31 -24.95 -21.94
C GLY A 122 3.21 -25.75 -22.89
N GLY A 123 4.52 -25.73 -22.70
CA GLY A 123 5.47 -26.48 -23.52
C GLY A 123 5.26 -28.01 -23.51
N SER A 124 4.76 -28.56 -22.41
CA SER A 124 4.42 -29.99 -22.27
C SER A 124 3.01 -30.35 -22.74
N GLN A 125 2.20 -29.35 -23.11
CA GLN A 125 0.81 -29.55 -23.52
C GLN A 125 0.73 -29.74 -25.05
N THR A 126 -0.34 -30.36 -25.52
CA THR A 126 -0.65 -30.50 -26.95
C THR A 126 -1.57 -29.36 -27.45
N TRP A 127 -1.89 -29.36 -28.75
CA TRP A 127 -2.89 -28.43 -29.31
C TRP A 127 -4.28 -28.70 -28.77
N VAL A 128 -4.63 -29.98 -28.68
CA VAL A 128 -5.92 -30.45 -28.16
C VAL A 128 -6.06 -30.05 -26.69
N ASP A 129 -5.02 -30.23 -25.87
CA ASP A 129 -5.06 -29.86 -24.45
C ASP A 129 -5.44 -28.39 -24.23
N ASN A 130 -4.84 -27.50 -25.01
CA ASN A 130 -5.04 -26.07 -24.88
C ASN A 130 -6.41 -25.64 -25.43
N LEU A 131 -6.83 -26.20 -26.57
CA LEU A 131 -8.15 -25.90 -27.17
C LEU A 131 -9.29 -26.36 -26.27
N VAL A 132 -9.21 -27.56 -25.70
CA VAL A 132 -10.20 -28.08 -24.74
C VAL A 132 -10.31 -27.13 -23.54
N ALA A 133 -9.18 -26.72 -22.97
CA ALA A 133 -9.19 -25.80 -21.84
C ALA A 133 -9.80 -24.44 -22.21
N ILE A 134 -9.46 -23.87 -23.37
CA ILE A 134 -10.03 -22.60 -23.84
C ILE A 134 -11.54 -22.71 -23.98
N ILE A 135 -12.04 -23.74 -24.67
CA ILE A 135 -13.46 -23.89 -24.96
C ILE A 135 -14.26 -24.04 -23.66
N ILE A 136 -13.85 -24.95 -22.77
CA ILE A 136 -14.59 -25.20 -21.52
C ILE A 136 -14.59 -23.98 -20.60
N ASN A 137 -13.45 -23.30 -20.46
CA ASN A 137 -13.38 -22.08 -19.67
C ASN A 137 -14.26 -20.96 -20.28
N LEU A 138 -14.25 -20.79 -21.61
CA LEU A 138 -15.08 -19.78 -22.28
C LEU A 138 -16.58 -20.07 -22.14
N LEU A 139 -17.01 -21.34 -22.18
CA LEU A 139 -18.41 -21.70 -22.00
C LEU A 139 -18.90 -21.34 -20.59
N ILE A 140 -18.10 -21.65 -19.56
CA ILE A 140 -18.43 -21.32 -18.18
C ILE A 140 -18.38 -19.80 -17.96
N ALA A 141 -17.36 -19.12 -18.49
CA ALA A 141 -17.25 -17.66 -18.44
C ALA A 141 -18.46 -16.97 -19.11
N ALA A 142 -18.89 -17.46 -20.28
CA ALA A 142 -20.04 -16.92 -21.00
C ALA A 142 -21.33 -17.06 -20.20
N TYR A 143 -21.54 -18.20 -19.53
CA TYR A 143 -22.69 -18.38 -18.63
C TYR A 143 -22.70 -17.33 -17.50
N PHE A 144 -21.61 -17.21 -16.73
CA PHE A 144 -21.57 -16.27 -15.62
C PHE A 144 -21.55 -14.81 -16.05
N TRP A 145 -20.96 -14.48 -17.20
CA TRP A 145 -21.02 -13.15 -17.79
C TRP A 145 -22.46 -12.75 -18.14
N ASN A 146 -23.22 -13.67 -18.75
CA ASN A 146 -24.62 -13.41 -19.09
C ASN A 146 -25.48 -13.19 -17.84
N VAL A 147 -25.24 -13.95 -16.77
CA VAL A 147 -25.93 -13.75 -15.49
C VAL A 147 -25.57 -12.39 -14.88
N LEU A 148 -24.27 -12.05 -14.81
CA LEU A 148 -23.82 -10.76 -14.28
C LEU A 148 -24.35 -9.57 -15.08
N ASN A 149 -24.37 -9.67 -16.41
CA ASN A 149 -24.89 -8.63 -17.28
C ASN A 149 -26.41 -8.45 -17.13
N ALA A 150 -27.15 -9.54 -16.91
CA ALA A 150 -28.57 -9.47 -16.57
C ALA A 150 -28.77 -8.77 -15.22
N GLU A 151 -27.92 -9.02 -14.22
CA GLU A 151 -28.00 -8.36 -12.92
C GLU A 151 -27.80 -6.85 -13.00
N TRP A 152 -26.80 -6.39 -13.75
CA TRP A 152 -26.51 -4.95 -13.90
C TRP A 152 -27.71 -4.14 -14.37
N ARG A 153 -28.61 -4.74 -15.16
CA ARG A 153 -29.84 -4.08 -15.64
C ARG A 153 -30.90 -3.89 -14.55
N THR A 154 -30.72 -4.52 -13.40
CA THR A 154 -31.74 -4.64 -12.34
C THR A 154 -31.25 -4.18 -10.97
N LEU A 155 -30.01 -3.68 -10.88
CA LEU A 155 -29.48 -3.07 -9.66
C LEU A 155 -30.05 -1.65 -9.51
N SER A 156 -30.47 -1.29 -8.29
CA SER A 156 -31.13 -0.02 -7.98
C SER A 156 -30.17 1.17 -7.97
N GLU A 157 -28.95 0.95 -7.46
CA GLU A 157 -27.88 1.97 -7.41
C GLU A 157 -26.74 1.64 -8.36
N THR A 158 -26.26 2.66 -9.06
CA THR A 158 -25.13 2.58 -10.01
C THR A 158 -23.81 2.17 -9.36
N GLU A 159 -23.66 2.41 -8.04
CA GLU A 159 -22.46 2.07 -7.28
C GLU A 159 -22.39 0.60 -6.84
N ASN A 160 -23.51 -0.14 -6.95
CA ASN A 160 -23.51 -1.56 -6.61
C ASN A 160 -22.48 -2.30 -7.48
N PHE A 161 -21.56 -2.99 -6.82
CA PHE A 161 -20.42 -3.73 -7.39
C PHE A 161 -19.29 -2.87 -7.97
N ALA A 162 -19.33 -1.53 -7.86
CA ALA A 162 -18.36 -0.64 -8.50
C ALA A 162 -16.90 -0.95 -8.08
N GLU A 163 -16.62 -1.06 -6.78
CA GLU A 163 -15.26 -1.35 -6.28
C GLU A 163 -14.74 -2.71 -6.77
N ILE A 164 -15.58 -3.76 -6.76
CA ILE A 164 -15.17 -5.10 -7.20
C ILE A 164 -14.99 -5.13 -8.73
N ARG A 165 -15.83 -4.43 -9.49
CA ARG A 165 -15.67 -4.25 -10.94
C ARG A 165 -14.36 -3.53 -11.26
N ARG A 166 -14.04 -2.49 -10.49
CA ARG A 166 -12.79 -1.74 -10.63
C ARG A 166 -11.59 -2.63 -10.33
N LEU A 167 -11.63 -3.41 -9.24
CA LEU A 167 -10.61 -4.40 -8.91
C LEU A 167 -10.42 -5.42 -10.03
N TYR A 168 -11.51 -5.97 -10.58
CA TYR A 168 -11.48 -6.88 -11.72
C TYR A 168 -10.75 -6.28 -12.93
N ARG A 169 -11.07 -5.02 -13.31
CA ARG A 169 -10.41 -4.31 -14.42
C ARG A 169 -8.93 -4.07 -14.15
N PHE A 170 -8.58 -3.72 -12.93
CA PHE A 170 -7.19 -3.52 -12.53
C PHE A 170 -6.38 -4.82 -12.53
N ILE A 171 -6.95 -5.95 -12.11
CA ILE A 171 -6.30 -7.27 -12.19
C ILE A 171 -5.95 -7.58 -13.65
N TRP A 172 -6.87 -7.36 -14.58
CA TRP A 172 -6.60 -7.54 -16.01
C TRP A 172 -5.51 -6.61 -16.54
N MET A 173 -5.55 -5.33 -16.14
CA MET A 173 -4.53 -4.37 -16.52
C MET A 173 -3.14 -4.78 -16.01
N LEU A 174 -3.03 -5.18 -14.74
CA LEU A 174 -1.77 -5.63 -14.14
C LEU A 174 -1.29 -6.93 -14.75
N TYR A 175 -2.18 -7.89 -15.01
CA TYR A 175 -1.84 -9.16 -15.65
C TYR A 175 -1.28 -8.97 -17.07
N GLY A 176 -1.94 -8.12 -17.86
CA GLY A 176 -1.43 -7.69 -19.16
C GLY A 176 -0.08 -6.99 -19.05
N LEU A 177 0.06 -6.05 -18.11
CA LEU A 177 1.29 -5.29 -17.90
C LEU A 177 2.47 -6.19 -17.52
N ILE A 178 2.27 -7.18 -16.65
CA ILE A 178 3.31 -8.15 -16.25
C ILE A 178 3.82 -8.91 -17.48
N MET A 179 2.92 -9.38 -18.36
CA MET A 179 3.34 -10.04 -19.60
C MET A 179 4.12 -9.10 -20.52
N VAL A 180 3.68 -7.84 -20.64
CA VAL A 180 4.40 -6.83 -21.44
C VAL A 180 5.80 -6.56 -20.88
N VAL A 181 5.92 -6.36 -19.57
CA VAL A 181 7.20 -6.11 -18.90
C VAL A 181 8.13 -7.30 -19.05
N TYR A 182 7.63 -8.51 -18.81
CA TYR A 182 8.44 -9.72 -18.90
C TYR A 182 8.86 -10.02 -20.35
N GLY A 183 7.97 -9.79 -21.31
CA GLY A 183 8.30 -9.88 -22.73
C GLY A 183 9.34 -8.84 -23.16
N ALA A 184 9.18 -7.57 -22.74
CA ALA A 184 10.14 -6.52 -23.04
C ALA A 184 11.51 -6.79 -22.40
N GLN A 185 11.53 -7.27 -21.15
CA GLN A 185 12.75 -7.64 -20.45
C GLN A 185 13.48 -8.80 -21.14
N GLN A 186 12.78 -9.85 -21.55
CA GLN A 186 13.39 -10.94 -22.32
C GLN A 186 13.91 -10.49 -23.69
N ALA A 187 13.15 -9.67 -24.42
CA ALA A 187 13.58 -9.14 -25.72
C ALA A 187 14.84 -8.28 -25.60
N LEU A 188 14.88 -7.36 -24.62
CA LEU A 188 16.04 -6.53 -24.36
C LEU A 188 17.23 -7.36 -23.88
N GLY A 189 17.02 -8.28 -22.94
CA GLY A 189 18.09 -9.15 -22.43
C GLY A 189 18.75 -9.95 -23.55
N TYR A 190 17.94 -10.52 -24.45
CA TYR A 190 18.47 -11.22 -25.62
C TYR A 190 19.31 -10.31 -26.52
N ALA A 191 18.90 -9.05 -26.72
CA ALA A 191 19.64 -8.12 -27.58
C ALA A 191 21.10 -7.89 -27.12
N PHE A 192 21.37 -8.00 -25.81
CA PHE A 192 22.73 -7.91 -25.25
C PHE A 192 23.52 -9.23 -25.32
N THR A 193 22.85 -10.36 -25.54
CA THR A 193 23.50 -11.68 -25.74
C THR A 193 23.90 -11.97 -27.18
N LEU A 194 23.56 -11.09 -28.13
CA LEU A 194 23.99 -11.17 -29.52
C LEU A 194 25.50 -10.89 -29.61
N SER A 195 26.34 -11.90 -29.41
CA SER A 195 27.78 -11.81 -29.69
C SER A 195 28.02 -11.87 -31.20
N THR A 196 29.02 -11.13 -31.68
CA THR A 196 29.48 -11.16 -33.08
C THR A 196 30.15 -12.49 -33.47
N GLU A 197 30.49 -13.34 -32.49
CA GLU A 197 31.17 -14.63 -32.71
C GLU A 197 30.21 -15.83 -32.63
N ASP A 198 29.19 -15.82 -31.77
CA ASP A 198 28.11 -16.82 -31.78
C ASP A 198 26.93 -16.32 -32.61
N VAL A 199 27.19 -16.14 -33.91
CA VAL A 199 26.11 -16.10 -34.88
C VAL A 199 25.39 -17.44 -34.81
N LEU A 200 24.21 -17.42 -34.17
CA LEU A 200 23.17 -18.43 -34.37
C LEU A 200 23.36 -19.79 -33.67
N GLY A 201 23.88 -19.83 -32.44
CA GLY A 201 23.66 -20.98 -31.54
C GLY A 201 22.17 -21.20 -31.22
N ALA A 202 21.70 -22.45 -31.14
CA ALA A 202 20.29 -22.80 -30.86
C ALA A 202 19.85 -22.54 -29.39
N ILE A 203 20.75 -22.02 -28.55
CA ILE A 203 20.52 -21.77 -27.13
C ILE A 203 20.25 -20.27 -26.97
N GLY A 204 19.02 -19.91 -26.57
CA GLY A 204 18.63 -18.53 -26.29
C GLY A 204 17.72 -17.88 -27.35
N ARG A 205 17.55 -18.46 -28.55
CA ARG A 205 16.60 -17.95 -29.55
C ARG A 205 15.14 -18.08 -29.09
N GLU A 206 14.85 -19.09 -28.29
CA GLU A 206 13.57 -19.28 -27.64
C GLU A 206 13.19 -18.09 -26.75
N THR A 207 14.18 -17.39 -26.17
CA THR A 207 13.94 -16.22 -25.32
C THR A 207 13.28 -15.10 -26.10
N VAL A 208 13.73 -14.81 -27.33
CA VAL A 208 13.09 -13.81 -28.21
C VAL A 208 11.71 -14.28 -28.64
N VAL A 209 11.57 -15.55 -29.00
CA VAL A 209 10.29 -16.08 -29.46
C VAL A 209 9.25 -16.03 -28.33
N ASN A 210 9.64 -16.43 -27.12
CA ASN A 210 8.85 -16.31 -25.90
C ASN A 210 8.52 -14.84 -25.61
N ALA A 211 9.47 -13.92 -25.76
CA ALA A 211 9.26 -12.49 -25.60
C ALA A 211 8.21 -11.94 -26.57
N ILE A 212 8.30 -12.30 -27.86
CA ILE A 212 7.34 -11.90 -28.89
C ILE A 212 5.95 -12.45 -28.56
N ALA A 213 5.84 -13.72 -28.14
CA ALA A 213 4.57 -14.31 -27.74
C ALA A 213 3.93 -13.58 -26.54
N LEU A 214 4.72 -13.27 -25.52
CA LEU A 214 4.29 -12.50 -24.35
C LEU A 214 3.81 -11.10 -24.74
N LEU A 215 4.54 -10.41 -25.61
CA LEU A 215 4.16 -9.07 -26.09
C LEU A 215 2.91 -9.11 -26.97
N ALA A 216 2.77 -10.11 -27.84
CA ALA A 216 1.63 -10.28 -28.72
C ALA A 216 0.31 -10.51 -27.97
N VAL A 217 0.36 -11.23 -26.84
CA VAL A 217 -0.82 -11.49 -25.99
C VAL A 217 -1.01 -10.42 -24.91
N GLY A 218 0.07 -10.02 -24.24
CA GLY A 218 0.03 -9.08 -23.12
C GLY A 218 -0.33 -7.66 -23.53
N THR A 219 0.20 -7.17 -24.65
CA THR A 219 0.00 -5.77 -25.08
C THR A 219 -1.47 -5.45 -25.34
N PRO A 220 -2.22 -6.27 -26.11
CA PRO A 220 -3.66 -6.02 -26.30
C PRO A 220 -4.46 -6.02 -24.99
N ILE A 221 -4.15 -6.96 -24.08
CA ILE A 221 -4.85 -7.07 -22.79
C ILE A 221 -4.59 -5.84 -21.92
N TRP A 222 -3.32 -5.45 -21.78
CA TRP A 222 -2.94 -4.26 -21.04
C TRP A 222 -3.57 -3.01 -21.63
N PHE A 223 -3.41 -2.80 -22.95
CA PHE A 223 -3.90 -1.60 -23.63
C PHE A 223 -5.42 -1.46 -23.50
N TYR A 224 -6.17 -2.53 -23.77
CA TYR A 224 -7.63 -2.51 -23.67
C TYR A 224 -8.09 -2.27 -22.23
N SER A 225 -7.53 -3.00 -21.27
CA SER A 225 -7.93 -2.88 -19.86
C SER A 225 -7.59 -1.50 -19.29
N TRP A 226 -6.42 -0.97 -19.65
CA TRP A 226 -6.02 0.37 -19.25
C TRP A 226 -6.86 1.46 -19.91
N ARG A 227 -7.20 1.31 -21.19
CA ARG A 227 -8.12 2.20 -21.89
C ARG A 227 -9.49 2.24 -21.23
N VAL A 228 -10.07 1.08 -20.92
CA VAL A 228 -11.36 1.01 -20.19
C VAL A 228 -11.29 1.74 -18.84
N LEU A 229 -10.16 1.64 -18.13
CA LEU A 229 -9.93 2.38 -16.87
C LEU A 229 -9.74 3.90 -17.07
N GLN A 230 -9.34 4.36 -18.26
CA GLN A 230 -9.27 5.79 -18.57
C GLN A 230 -10.63 6.33 -19.05
N ASP A 231 -11.35 5.55 -19.85
CA ASP A 231 -12.65 5.95 -20.41
C ASP A 231 -13.70 6.21 -19.31
N VAL A 232 -13.55 5.57 -18.13
CA VAL A 232 -14.42 5.78 -16.96
C VAL A 232 -13.95 6.88 -16.00
N LEU A 233 -12.78 7.48 -16.23
CA LEU A 233 -12.23 8.54 -15.38
C LEU A 233 -13.10 9.82 -15.25
N PRO A 234 -13.98 10.16 -16.20
CA PRO A 234 -14.93 11.26 -16.00
C PRO A 234 -15.86 11.08 -14.81
N ASP A 235 -16.11 9.85 -14.37
CA ASP A 235 -16.96 9.53 -13.21
C ASP A 235 -16.29 9.95 -11.88
N THR A 236 -17.02 10.67 -11.03
CA THR A 236 -16.55 11.10 -9.70
C THR A 236 -16.17 9.92 -8.83
N ALA A 237 -16.91 8.81 -8.90
CA ALA A 237 -16.60 7.61 -8.12
C ALA A 237 -15.24 7.00 -8.49
N GLU A 238 -14.81 7.13 -9.75
CA GLU A 238 -13.49 6.67 -10.21
C GLU A 238 -12.36 7.63 -9.80
N ARG A 239 -12.62 8.94 -9.78
CA ARG A 239 -11.65 9.95 -9.34
C ARG A 239 -11.35 9.86 -7.84
N GLU A 240 -12.35 9.54 -7.04
CA GLU A 240 -12.19 9.45 -5.57
C GLU A 240 -11.75 8.06 -5.09
N SER A 241 -11.61 7.10 -6.00
CA SER A 241 -11.20 5.73 -5.72
C SER A 241 -9.86 5.61 -5.00
N TYR A 242 -9.88 5.07 -3.78
CA TYR A 242 -8.65 4.67 -3.09
C TYR A 242 -7.95 3.47 -3.74
N LEU A 243 -8.69 2.59 -4.42
CA LEU A 243 -8.11 1.45 -5.13
C LEU A 243 -7.25 1.91 -6.32
N ARG A 244 -7.79 2.81 -7.15
CA ARG A 244 -7.03 3.41 -8.26
C ARG A 244 -5.80 4.14 -7.74
N LEU A 245 -5.98 4.96 -6.70
CA LEU A 245 -4.88 5.68 -6.06
C LEU A 245 -3.79 4.71 -5.59
N GLY A 246 -4.16 3.66 -4.85
CA GLY A 246 -3.23 2.65 -4.34
C GLY A 246 -2.45 1.92 -5.44
N ILE A 247 -3.11 1.58 -6.56
CA ILE A 247 -2.44 0.92 -7.70
C ILE A 247 -1.49 1.88 -8.42
N LEU A 248 -1.85 3.15 -8.57
CA LEU A 248 -0.96 4.16 -9.13
C LEU A 248 0.27 4.39 -8.24
N TYR A 249 0.09 4.37 -6.91
CA TYR A 249 1.23 4.34 -5.98
C TYR A 249 2.10 3.11 -6.18
N LEU A 250 1.51 1.92 -6.24
CA LEU A 250 2.24 0.66 -6.41
C LEU A 250 3.07 0.66 -7.69
N LEU A 251 2.48 1.08 -8.82
CA LEU A 251 3.17 1.12 -10.10
C LEU A 251 4.25 2.20 -10.15
N SER A 252 3.98 3.39 -9.61
CA SER A 252 4.94 4.49 -9.57
C SER A 252 6.12 4.18 -8.62
N LEU A 253 5.83 3.72 -7.40
CA LEU A 253 6.86 3.39 -6.40
C LEU A 253 7.62 2.13 -6.80
N GLY A 254 6.93 1.08 -7.27
CA GLY A 254 7.58 -0.12 -7.79
C GLY A 254 8.47 0.19 -8.98
N GLY A 255 8.00 1.04 -9.90
CA GLY A 255 8.78 1.58 -11.02
C GLY A 255 10.08 2.23 -10.57
N VAL A 256 10.00 3.28 -9.75
CA VAL A 256 11.20 4.02 -9.32
C VAL A 256 12.15 3.18 -8.46
N ILE A 257 11.64 2.30 -7.58
CA ILE A 257 12.47 1.40 -6.78
C ILE A 257 13.28 0.49 -7.70
N THR A 258 12.63 -0.18 -8.65
CA THR A 258 13.34 -1.07 -9.59
C THR A 258 14.36 -0.30 -10.42
N VAL A 259 14.02 0.89 -10.95
CA VAL A 259 14.93 1.72 -11.74
C VAL A 259 16.17 2.11 -10.94
N LEU A 260 16.00 2.52 -9.68
CA LEU A 260 17.11 2.89 -8.80
C LEU A 260 17.98 1.68 -8.46
N SER A 261 17.37 0.50 -8.21
CA SER A 261 18.10 -0.74 -7.97
C SER A 261 18.91 -1.19 -9.18
N THR A 262 18.29 -1.21 -10.38
CA THR A 262 19.00 -1.57 -11.61
C THR A 262 20.03 -0.52 -12.02
N GLY A 263 19.76 0.77 -11.76
CA GLY A 263 20.73 1.85 -11.97
C GLY A 263 21.94 1.71 -11.07
N GLY A 264 21.74 1.36 -9.80
CA GLY A 264 22.82 1.03 -8.87
C GLY A 264 23.62 -0.19 -9.32
N SER A 265 22.95 -1.25 -9.76
CA SER A 265 23.62 -2.44 -10.32
C SER A 265 24.45 -2.10 -11.57
N LEU A 266 23.93 -1.25 -12.45
CA LEU A 266 24.65 -0.78 -13.64
C LEU A 266 25.89 0.05 -13.26
N ILE A 267 25.76 0.98 -12.31
CA ILE A 267 26.91 1.75 -11.80
C ILE A 267 27.95 0.80 -11.18
N TYR A 268 27.51 -0.19 -10.41
CA TYR A 268 28.39 -1.21 -9.84
C TYR A 268 29.18 -1.95 -10.93
N MET A 269 28.51 -2.43 -11.98
CA MET A 269 29.16 -3.16 -13.08
C MET A 269 30.14 -2.27 -13.85
N VAL A 270 29.77 -1.00 -14.12
CA VAL A 270 30.66 -0.03 -14.76
C VAL A 270 31.91 0.21 -13.91
N LEU A 271 31.76 0.41 -12.60
CA LEU A 271 32.89 0.61 -11.68
C LEU A 271 33.78 -0.64 -11.60
N MET A 272 33.19 -1.84 -11.57
CA MET A 272 33.95 -3.09 -11.59
C MET A 272 34.80 -3.21 -12.85
N HIS A 273 34.24 -2.91 -14.01
CA HIS A 273 34.98 -2.94 -15.27
C HIS A 273 36.11 -1.89 -15.29
N LEU A 274 35.84 -0.67 -14.83
CA LEU A 274 36.84 0.40 -14.73
C LEU A 274 37.99 0.07 -13.75
N LEU A 275 37.71 -0.71 -12.70
CA LEU A 275 38.72 -1.16 -11.73
C LEU A 275 39.48 -2.41 -12.19
N GLY A 276 39.20 -2.94 -13.39
CA GLY A 276 39.94 -4.04 -13.99
C GLY A 276 39.51 -5.41 -13.48
N ASP A 277 38.22 -5.73 -13.60
CA ASP A 277 37.66 -7.05 -13.28
C ASP A 277 38.12 -8.20 -14.20
N GLY A 278 38.93 -7.88 -15.20
CA GLY A 278 39.55 -8.85 -16.11
C GLY A 278 38.65 -9.30 -17.26
N LYS A 279 37.42 -8.78 -17.35
CA LYS A 279 36.48 -9.10 -18.43
C LYS A 279 36.81 -8.31 -19.70
N ASN A 280 36.60 -8.93 -20.85
CA ASN A 280 36.66 -8.22 -22.12
C ASN A 280 35.40 -7.35 -22.31
N PHE A 281 35.43 -6.46 -23.30
CA PHE A 281 34.31 -5.55 -23.55
C PHE A 281 33.01 -6.27 -23.96
N ALA A 282 33.10 -7.42 -24.63
CA ALA A 282 31.93 -8.19 -25.05
C ALA A 282 31.22 -8.84 -23.84
N GLU A 283 31.97 -9.43 -22.91
CA GLU A 283 31.47 -9.96 -21.64
C GLU A 283 30.85 -8.85 -20.78
N PHE A 284 31.50 -7.69 -20.71
CA PHE A 284 30.95 -6.52 -20.02
C PHE A 284 29.60 -6.06 -20.63
N LEU A 285 29.50 -6.00 -21.96
CA LEU A 285 28.25 -5.66 -22.65
C LEU A 285 27.13 -6.66 -22.35
N GLN A 286 27.44 -7.95 -22.26
CA GLN A 286 26.47 -8.98 -21.88
C GLN A 286 25.98 -8.79 -20.44
N ASP A 287 26.88 -8.49 -19.51
CA ASP A 287 26.56 -8.32 -18.08
C ASP A 287 25.64 -7.12 -17.84
N ILE A 288 25.92 -5.96 -18.46
CA ILE A 288 25.06 -4.77 -18.30
C ILE A 288 23.67 -4.97 -18.94
N GLY A 289 23.54 -5.95 -19.85
CA GLY A 289 22.27 -6.31 -20.44
C GLY A 289 21.22 -6.72 -19.41
N GLY A 290 21.62 -7.38 -18.33
CA GLY A 290 20.73 -7.75 -17.23
C GLY A 290 20.03 -6.53 -16.62
N PRO A 291 20.77 -5.61 -15.96
CA PRO A 291 20.19 -4.40 -15.37
C PRO A 291 19.46 -3.51 -16.37
N ILE A 292 19.94 -3.37 -17.61
CA ILE A 292 19.27 -2.54 -18.63
C ILE A 292 17.93 -3.16 -19.04
N SER A 293 17.88 -4.47 -19.25
CA SER A 293 16.67 -5.18 -19.68
C SER A 293 15.52 -5.07 -18.67
N ILE A 294 15.84 -4.96 -17.39
CA ILE A 294 14.87 -4.72 -16.32
C ILE A 294 14.59 -3.22 -16.14
N GLY A 295 15.65 -2.41 -16.11
CA GLY A 295 15.57 -0.99 -15.79
C GLY A 295 14.76 -0.20 -16.82
N VAL A 296 14.90 -0.49 -18.11
CA VAL A 296 14.22 0.25 -19.18
C VAL A 296 12.68 0.08 -19.14
N PRO A 297 12.09 -1.13 -19.10
CA PRO A 297 10.65 -1.29 -18.96
C PRO A 297 10.08 -0.65 -17.68
N PHE A 298 10.79 -0.78 -16.55
CA PHE A 298 10.35 -0.17 -15.29
C PHE A 298 10.51 1.35 -15.29
N ALA A 299 11.48 1.92 -16.01
CA ALA A 299 11.58 3.37 -16.22
C ALA A 299 10.39 3.92 -17.00
N ILE A 300 9.92 3.17 -18.01
CA ILE A 300 8.71 3.52 -18.76
C ILE A 300 7.47 3.45 -17.85
N ILE A 301 7.33 2.38 -17.06
CA ILE A 301 6.24 2.26 -16.07
C ILE A 301 6.26 3.43 -15.10
N TRP A 302 7.44 3.73 -14.53
CA TRP A 302 7.59 4.82 -13.60
C TRP A 302 7.16 6.14 -14.23
N ALA A 303 7.75 6.52 -15.36
CA ALA A 303 7.42 7.77 -16.04
C ALA A 303 5.93 7.88 -16.40
N TYR A 304 5.36 6.80 -16.96
CA TYR A 304 3.98 6.78 -17.40
C TYR A 304 2.98 6.84 -16.24
N TYR A 305 3.13 5.98 -15.22
CA TYR A 305 2.19 5.92 -14.11
C TYR A 305 2.42 7.01 -13.06
N SER A 306 3.64 7.58 -12.92
CA SER A 306 3.86 8.79 -12.12
C SER A 306 3.11 9.99 -12.68
N LYS A 307 3.02 10.12 -14.02
CA LYS A 307 2.22 11.17 -14.65
C LYS A 307 0.75 11.02 -14.24
N TRP A 308 0.19 9.81 -14.41
CA TRP A 308 -1.20 9.53 -14.01
C TRP A 308 -1.44 9.68 -12.51
N LEU A 309 -0.47 9.33 -11.65
CA LEU A 309 -0.56 9.55 -10.20
C LEU A 309 -0.62 11.04 -9.87
N THR A 310 0.18 11.86 -10.56
CA THR A 310 0.18 13.32 -10.39
C THR A 310 -1.15 13.93 -10.83
N GLU A 311 -1.68 13.46 -11.97
CA GLU A 311 -3.03 13.84 -12.42
C GLU A 311 -4.10 13.40 -11.40
N GLN A 312 -4.00 12.20 -10.82
CA GLN A 312 -4.93 11.72 -9.78
C GLN A 312 -4.95 12.63 -8.55
N PHE A 313 -3.80 13.21 -8.16
CA PHE A 313 -3.75 14.18 -7.06
C PHE A 313 -4.52 15.46 -7.39
N SER A 314 -4.53 15.89 -8.66
CA SER A 314 -5.18 17.13 -9.08
C SER A 314 -6.70 17.11 -8.93
N PHE A 315 -7.33 15.92 -8.92
CA PHE A 315 -8.78 15.77 -8.71
C PHE A 315 -9.25 16.08 -7.28
N ASP A 316 -8.35 16.11 -6.29
CA ASP A 316 -8.73 16.40 -4.91
C ASP A 316 -8.78 17.91 -4.69
N GLU A 317 -9.98 18.50 -4.57
CA GLU A 317 -10.18 19.94 -4.40
C GLU A 317 -9.58 20.46 -3.09
N ASP A 318 -9.52 19.62 -2.05
CA ASP A 318 -8.90 19.97 -0.78
C ASP A 318 -7.37 19.99 -0.93
N VAL A 319 -6.82 21.20 -0.95
CA VAL A 319 -5.38 21.48 -1.05
C VAL A 319 -4.58 20.73 0.03
N THR A 320 -5.14 20.59 1.23
CA THR A 320 -4.47 19.92 2.36
C THR A 320 -4.42 18.41 2.17
N ARG A 321 -5.53 17.81 1.72
CA ARG A 321 -5.61 16.37 1.41
C ARG A 321 -4.75 16.01 0.21
N ARG A 322 -4.77 16.84 -0.84
CA ARG A 322 -3.87 16.75 -2.01
C ARG A 322 -2.39 16.77 -1.60
N ALA A 323 -1.99 17.74 -0.77
CA ALA A 323 -0.63 17.83 -0.24
C ALA A 323 -0.27 16.64 0.65
N GLY A 324 -1.24 16.07 1.38
CA GLY A 324 -1.08 14.82 2.13
C GLY A 324 -0.67 13.64 1.24
N LYS A 325 -1.38 13.43 0.13
CA LYS A 325 -1.08 12.37 -0.85
C LYS A 325 0.32 12.54 -1.45
N GLN A 326 0.66 13.73 -1.94
CA GLN A 326 2.00 14.00 -2.49
C GLN A 326 3.11 13.75 -1.47
N ARG A 327 2.92 14.16 -0.20
CA ARG A 327 3.90 13.92 0.87
C ARG A 327 4.12 12.43 1.14
N LEU A 328 3.07 11.61 1.10
CA LEU A 328 3.23 10.16 1.31
C LEU A 328 4.23 9.56 0.33
N TYR A 329 4.12 9.91 -0.96
CA TYR A 329 5.04 9.47 -2.00
C TYR A 329 6.49 9.86 -1.67
N SER A 330 6.71 11.13 -1.37
CA SER A 330 8.05 11.68 -1.11
C SER A 330 8.67 11.15 0.19
N TYR A 331 7.88 10.92 1.25
CA TYR A 331 8.38 10.35 2.50
C TYR A 331 8.80 8.88 2.34
N ILE A 332 8.09 8.09 1.53
CA ILE A 332 8.51 6.72 1.21
C ILE A 332 9.87 6.73 0.48
N LEU A 333 10.01 7.57 -0.55
CA LEU A 333 11.28 7.70 -1.27
C LEU A 333 12.41 8.25 -0.40
N SER A 334 12.12 9.21 0.48
CA SER A 334 13.09 9.72 1.45
C SER A 334 13.54 8.63 2.41
N PHE A 335 12.64 7.75 2.85
CA PHE A 335 12.97 6.67 3.77
C PHE A 335 13.87 5.62 3.10
N LEU A 336 13.53 5.23 1.87
CA LEU A 336 14.32 4.30 1.08
C LEU A 336 15.70 4.88 0.73
N GLY A 337 15.76 6.15 0.33
CA GLY A 337 17.01 6.84 0.03
C GLY A 337 17.89 6.96 1.27
N LEU A 338 17.31 7.29 2.42
CA LEU A 338 18.03 7.36 3.69
C LEU A 338 18.61 6.00 4.08
N GLY A 339 17.79 4.93 3.99
CA GLY A 339 18.23 3.56 4.26
C GLY A 339 19.38 3.15 3.35
N ALA A 340 19.23 3.33 2.04
CA ALA A 340 20.28 3.03 1.06
C ALA A 340 21.56 3.83 1.33
N THR A 341 21.45 5.13 1.64
CA THR A 341 22.60 5.98 2.02
C THR A 341 23.30 5.46 3.26
N PHE A 342 22.54 5.10 4.30
CA PHE A 342 23.08 4.60 5.56
C PHE A 342 23.83 3.29 5.37
N PHE A 343 23.26 2.33 4.64
CA PHE A 343 23.93 1.07 4.32
C PHE A 343 25.19 1.31 3.50
N ALA A 344 25.14 2.20 2.51
CA ALA A 344 26.26 2.49 1.64
C ALA A 344 27.41 3.21 2.39
N LEU A 345 27.10 4.14 3.29
CA LEU A 345 28.08 4.78 4.18
C LEU A 345 28.72 3.76 5.12
N THR A 346 27.92 2.86 5.70
CA THR A 346 28.41 1.79 6.57
C THR A 346 29.40 0.89 5.83
N ALA A 347 29.00 0.40 4.64
CA ALA A 347 29.84 -0.45 3.80
C ALA A 347 31.13 0.26 3.35
N MET A 348 31.03 1.54 2.97
CA MET A 348 32.19 2.35 2.57
C MET A 348 33.19 2.52 3.72
N LEU A 349 32.71 2.88 4.91
CA LEU A 349 33.57 3.05 6.08
C LEU A 349 34.15 1.72 6.55
N SER A 350 33.38 0.63 6.50
CA SER A 350 33.87 -0.73 6.75
C SER A 350 35.01 -1.09 5.81
N PHE A 351 34.83 -0.83 4.52
CA PHE A 351 35.87 -1.06 3.52
C PHE A 351 37.16 -0.30 3.84
N VAL A 352 37.08 0.98 4.21
CA VAL A 352 38.25 1.80 4.58
C VAL A 352 38.93 1.28 5.85
N ILE A 353 38.15 0.89 6.86
CA ILE A 353 38.67 0.33 8.11
C ILE A 353 39.37 -1.00 7.84
N ASP A 354 38.74 -1.90 7.09
CA ASP A 354 39.27 -3.23 6.83
C ASP A 354 40.49 -3.18 5.92
N LEU A 355 40.54 -2.24 4.96
CA LEU A 355 41.72 -1.97 4.14
C LEU A 355 42.93 -1.51 4.97
N THR A 356 42.71 -0.73 6.03
CA THR A 356 43.80 -0.17 6.86
C THR A 356 44.21 -1.08 8.01
N THR A 357 43.30 -1.91 8.51
CA THR A 357 43.52 -2.73 9.72
C THR A 357 43.71 -4.21 9.42
N THR A 358 43.27 -4.69 8.26
CA THR A 358 43.35 -6.11 7.89
C THR A 358 43.99 -6.28 6.50
N ARG A 359 44.40 -7.51 6.21
CA ARG A 359 44.83 -7.93 4.87
C ARG A 359 43.66 -8.45 4.00
N ALA A 360 42.40 -8.16 4.37
CA ALA A 360 41.21 -8.78 3.78
C ALA A 360 41.04 -8.49 2.27
N PHE A 361 41.56 -7.38 1.76
CA PHE A 361 41.41 -6.95 0.36
C PHE A 361 42.69 -7.05 -0.48
N LEU A 362 43.63 -7.94 -0.12
CA LEU A 362 44.87 -8.10 -0.87
C LEU A 362 44.69 -8.66 -2.29
N SER A 363 43.51 -9.20 -2.64
CA SER A 363 43.17 -9.56 -4.02
C SER A 363 42.50 -8.39 -4.74
N SER A 364 42.88 -8.16 -6.01
CA SER A 364 42.32 -7.10 -6.85
C SER A 364 40.79 -7.20 -6.97
N SER A 365 40.25 -8.42 -7.02
CA SER A 365 38.81 -8.69 -7.12
C SER A 365 38.04 -8.33 -5.83
N GLY A 366 38.61 -8.58 -4.65
CA GLY A 366 37.98 -8.24 -3.36
C GLY A 366 37.90 -6.73 -3.12
N PHE A 367 38.94 -6.00 -3.52
CA PHE A 367 38.98 -4.54 -3.48
C PHE A 367 37.94 -3.91 -4.41
N GLY A 368 37.95 -4.31 -5.69
CA GLY A 368 37.05 -3.75 -6.71
C GLY A 368 35.57 -3.93 -6.36
N SER A 369 35.20 -5.12 -5.88
CA SER A 369 33.82 -5.46 -5.50
C SER A 369 33.27 -4.60 -4.36
N SER A 370 34.02 -4.49 -3.27
CA SER A 370 33.59 -3.78 -2.06
C SER A 370 33.50 -2.27 -2.29
N LEU A 371 34.47 -1.70 -3.02
CA LEU A 371 34.47 -0.29 -3.38
C LEU A 371 33.33 0.05 -4.35
N SER A 372 33.18 -0.74 -5.42
CA SER A 372 32.16 -0.50 -6.45
C SER A 372 30.75 -0.58 -5.88
N SER A 373 30.47 -1.56 -5.03
CA SER A 373 29.14 -1.74 -4.42
C SER A 373 28.79 -0.58 -3.49
N SER A 374 29.75 -0.15 -2.66
CA SER A 374 29.57 0.99 -1.74
C SER A 374 29.38 2.30 -2.49
N LEU A 375 30.18 2.56 -3.54
CA LEU A 375 30.06 3.75 -4.39
C LEU A 375 28.74 3.77 -5.16
N ALA A 376 28.35 2.64 -5.75
CA ALA A 376 27.10 2.53 -6.50
C ALA A 376 25.88 2.79 -5.61
N ALA A 377 25.86 2.18 -4.41
CA ALA A 377 24.78 2.39 -3.45
C ALA A 377 24.74 3.85 -2.94
N LEU A 378 25.91 4.50 -2.73
CA LEU A 378 25.97 5.92 -2.39
C LEU A 378 25.47 6.81 -3.54
N ALA A 379 25.86 6.52 -4.77
CA ALA A 379 25.48 7.27 -5.96
C ALA A 379 23.96 7.24 -6.22
N VAL A 380 23.27 6.20 -5.75
CA VAL A 380 21.80 6.09 -5.85
C VAL A 380 21.12 6.63 -4.59
N GLY A 381 21.53 6.17 -3.41
CA GLY A 381 20.85 6.44 -2.14
C GLY A 381 20.93 7.90 -1.72
N LEU A 382 22.13 8.50 -1.78
CA LEU A 382 22.36 9.84 -1.26
C LEU A 382 21.62 10.92 -2.06
N PRO A 383 21.64 10.94 -3.40
CA PRO A 383 20.83 11.86 -4.18
C PRO A 383 19.33 11.67 -3.96
N LEU A 384 18.85 10.42 -3.87
CA LEU A 384 17.44 10.16 -3.61
C LEU A 384 16.99 10.73 -2.26
N TRP A 385 17.78 10.50 -1.21
CA TRP A 385 17.49 11.07 0.10
C TRP A 385 17.52 12.60 0.06
N MET A 386 18.57 13.22 -0.47
CA MET A 386 18.70 14.67 -0.47
C MET A 386 17.60 15.37 -1.29
N THR A 387 17.26 14.84 -2.46
CA THR A 387 16.24 15.42 -3.35
C THR A 387 14.83 15.31 -2.80
N THR A 388 14.55 14.31 -1.96
CA THR A 388 13.22 14.13 -1.35
C THR A 388 13.12 14.72 0.05
N TRP A 389 14.14 14.55 0.89
CA TRP A 389 14.13 15.04 2.27
C TRP A 389 14.29 16.56 2.39
N ARG A 390 15.18 17.18 1.62
CA ARG A 390 15.44 18.62 1.76
C ARG A 390 14.19 19.48 1.47
N PRO A 391 13.42 19.23 0.39
CA PRO A 391 12.18 19.97 0.16
C PRO A 391 11.15 19.75 1.26
N LEU A 392 10.98 18.50 1.73
CA LEU A 392 10.05 18.18 2.82
C LEU A 392 10.41 18.87 4.13
N GLN A 393 11.70 18.96 4.43
CA GLN A 393 12.21 19.69 5.59
C GLN A 393 12.03 21.20 5.42
N ALA A 394 12.31 21.75 4.23
CA ALA A 394 12.11 23.17 3.95
C ALA A 394 10.64 23.58 4.09
N THR A 395 9.70 22.77 3.60
CA THR A 395 8.26 23.03 3.79
C THR A 395 7.85 23.00 5.26
N ALA A 396 8.40 22.09 6.06
CA ALA A 396 8.11 22.02 7.49
C ALA A 396 8.71 23.18 8.29
N LEU A 397 9.80 23.77 7.82
CA LEU A 397 10.44 24.95 8.41
C LEU A 397 9.83 26.28 7.92
N ALA A 398 8.96 26.25 6.91
CA ALA A 398 8.30 27.44 6.42
C ALA A 398 7.29 27.99 7.47
N ASP A 399 7.11 29.31 7.46
CA ASP A 399 6.11 29.98 8.28
C ASP A 399 4.70 29.89 7.67
N GLY A 400 3.69 30.13 8.50
CA GLY A 400 2.29 30.17 8.08
C GLY A 400 1.62 28.80 7.95
N ALA A 401 0.44 28.79 7.30
CA ALA A 401 -0.47 27.65 7.28
C ALA A 401 0.12 26.38 6.62
N ILE A 402 0.97 26.55 5.60
CA ILE A 402 1.60 25.43 4.88
C ILE A 402 2.60 24.71 5.80
N GLY A 403 3.44 25.45 6.51
CA GLY A 403 4.40 24.89 7.47
C GLY A 403 3.70 24.24 8.66
N ASP A 404 2.68 24.90 9.22
CA ASP A 404 1.83 24.34 10.27
C ASP A 404 1.25 22.98 9.87
N HIS A 405 0.70 22.91 8.66
CA HIS A 405 0.11 21.68 8.14
C HIS A 405 1.16 20.60 7.83
N ALA A 406 2.39 20.98 7.47
CA ALA A 406 3.51 20.06 7.31
C ALA A 406 3.96 19.46 8.64
N ARG A 407 4.15 20.27 9.69
CA ARG A 407 4.55 19.83 11.03
C ARG A 407 3.52 18.93 11.70
N ARG A 408 2.23 19.20 11.47
CA ARG A 408 1.11 18.41 12.02
C ARG A 408 0.81 17.13 11.23
N SER A 409 1.46 16.92 10.09
CA SER A 409 1.24 15.75 9.24
C SER A 409 1.55 14.43 9.97
N VAL A 410 0.58 13.52 10.01
CA VAL A 410 0.76 12.17 10.54
C VAL A 410 1.87 11.44 9.78
N ILE A 411 1.93 11.62 8.45
CA ILE A 411 2.94 10.97 7.59
C ILE A 411 4.36 11.39 7.99
N ARG A 412 4.58 12.69 8.22
CA ARG A 412 5.89 13.22 8.66
C ARG A 412 6.28 12.66 10.03
N LYS A 413 5.34 12.63 10.98
CA LYS A 413 5.56 12.03 12.30
C LYS A 413 5.90 10.55 12.18
N THR A 414 5.14 9.79 11.40
CA THR A 414 5.42 8.36 11.15
C THR A 414 6.82 8.16 10.58
N TYR A 415 7.23 8.94 9.57
CA TYR A 415 8.59 8.91 9.04
C TYR A 415 9.65 9.17 10.13
N LEU A 416 9.51 10.25 10.90
CA LEU A 416 10.47 10.63 11.93
C LEU A 416 10.56 9.56 13.03
N TYR A 417 9.42 9.05 13.51
CA TYR A 417 9.42 8.00 14.52
C TYR A 417 10.00 6.68 14.01
N LEU A 418 9.75 6.30 12.75
CA LEU A 418 10.37 5.11 12.16
C LEU A 418 11.90 5.25 12.09
N VAL A 419 12.40 6.41 11.67
CA VAL A 419 13.84 6.68 11.61
C VAL A 419 14.46 6.71 13.01
N LEU A 420 13.81 7.35 13.99
CA LEU A 420 14.27 7.37 15.38
C LEU A 420 14.28 5.96 15.99
N PHE A 421 13.24 5.17 15.75
CA PHE A 421 13.14 3.79 16.21
C PHE A 421 14.26 2.93 15.63
N ALA A 422 14.48 3.01 14.31
CA ALA A 422 15.58 2.31 13.64
C ALA A 422 16.95 2.75 14.19
N ALA A 423 17.13 4.06 14.45
CA ALA A 423 18.37 4.59 15.00
C ALA A 423 18.65 4.13 16.44
N VAL A 424 17.62 4.05 17.28
CA VAL A 424 17.75 3.53 18.66
C VAL A 424 18.08 2.05 18.65
N ILE A 425 17.32 1.22 17.92
CA ILE A 425 17.57 -0.22 17.85
C ILE A 425 18.94 -0.51 17.25
N GLY A 426 19.24 0.12 16.11
CA GLY A 426 20.54 0.00 15.46
C GLY A 426 21.69 0.42 16.37
N GLY A 427 21.54 1.56 17.04
CA GLY A 427 22.49 2.05 18.04
C GLY A 427 22.69 1.08 19.20
N MET A 428 21.61 0.51 19.75
CA MET A 428 21.67 -0.51 20.81
C MET A 428 22.41 -1.76 20.35
N ILE A 429 22.14 -2.26 19.15
CA ILE A 429 22.84 -3.43 18.58
C ILE A 429 24.32 -3.12 18.41
N SER A 430 24.67 -2.02 17.74
CA SER A 430 26.08 -1.66 17.51
C SER A 430 26.83 -1.35 18.80
N GLY A 431 26.18 -0.70 19.77
CA GLY A 431 26.75 -0.40 21.09
C GLY A 431 26.93 -1.66 21.93
N GLY A 432 25.96 -2.57 21.89
CA GLY A 432 26.05 -3.89 22.51
C GLY A 432 27.21 -4.70 21.94
N THR A 433 27.33 -4.79 20.61
CA THR A 433 28.45 -5.47 19.95
C THR A 433 29.79 -4.83 20.30
N LEU A 434 29.88 -3.50 20.33
CA LEU A 434 31.10 -2.78 20.70
C LEU A 434 31.52 -3.10 22.15
N ILE A 435 30.59 -2.96 23.10
CA ILE A 435 30.84 -3.22 24.53
C ILE A 435 31.21 -4.70 24.73
N PHE A 436 30.48 -5.62 24.12
CA PHE A 436 30.77 -7.05 24.16
C PHE A 436 32.18 -7.34 23.66
N THR A 437 32.57 -6.79 22.51
CA THR A 437 33.89 -7.01 21.90
C THR A 437 35.01 -6.56 22.83
N VAL A 438 34.86 -5.38 23.45
CA VAL A 438 35.86 -4.83 24.40
C VAL A 438 35.93 -5.67 25.68
N ILE A 439 34.78 -5.98 26.30
CA ILE A 439 34.74 -6.76 27.54
C ILE A 439 35.27 -8.17 27.31
N ASN A 440 34.86 -8.85 26.24
CA ASN A 440 35.31 -10.20 25.90
C ASN A 440 36.85 -10.24 25.78
N SER A 441 37.45 -9.26 25.10
CA SER A 441 38.90 -9.15 25.01
C SER A 441 39.57 -8.87 26.36
N MET A 442 39.00 -7.99 27.19
CA MET A 442 39.50 -7.71 28.55
C MET A 442 39.47 -8.92 29.47
N LEU A 443 38.48 -9.81 29.30
CA LEU A 443 38.35 -11.06 30.04
C LEU A 443 39.24 -12.19 29.51
N GLY A 444 40.07 -11.93 28.49
CA GLY A 444 40.97 -12.91 27.88
C GLY A 444 40.31 -13.79 26.82
N GLY A 445 39.10 -13.46 26.38
CA GLY A 445 38.45 -14.12 25.25
C GLY A 445 39.13 -13.74 23.92
N GLU A 446 39.29 -14.71 23.02
CA GLU A 446 39.86 -14.47 21.70
C GLU A 446 38.89 -13.70 20.81
N VAL A 447 39.33 -12.57 20.25
CA VAL A 447 38.60 -11.79 19.24
C VAL A 447 39.46 -11.68 18.00
N SER A 448 39.03 -12.34 16.91
CA SER A 448 39.68 -12.19 15.61
C SER A 448 39.60 -10.74 15.12
N ASN A 449 40.73 -10.19 14.66
CA ASN A 449 40.83 -8.83 14.14
C ASN A 449 40.24 -7.75 15.06
N PHE A 450 40.55 -7.82 16.37
CA PHE A 450 40.00 -6.93 17.40
C PHE A 450 39.85 -5.46 16.97
N THR A 451 40.90 -4.86 16.38
CA THR A 451 40.88 -3.47 15.93
C THR A 451 39.82 -3.21 14.86
N SER A 452 39.76 -4.04 13.81
CA SER A 452 38.74 -3.92 12.75
C SER A 452 37.34 -4.09 13.35
N THR A 453 37.10 -5.15 14.12
CA THR A 453 35.79 -5.46 14.71
C THR A 453 35.30 -4.32 15.62
N THR A 454 36.21 -3.74 16.42
CA THR A 454 35.91 -2.62 17.31
C THR A 454 35.60 -1.35 16.52
N LEU A 455 36.43 -0.99 15.53
CA LEU A 455 36.21 0.20 14.70
C LEU A 455 34.94 0.08 13.85
N ASN A 456 34.65 -1.10 13.31
CA ASN A 456 33.41 -1.38 12.58
C ASN A 456 32.16 -1.26 13.46
N SER A 457 32.22 -1.73 14.70
CA SER A 457 31.10 -1.55 15.63
C SER A 457 30.94 -0.08 16.04
N LEU A 458 32.06 0.62 16.26
CA LEU A 458 32.07 2.03 16.63
C LEU A 458 31.55 2.94 15.52
N GLN A 459 31.98 2.75 14.27
CA GLN A 459 31.54 3.59 13.15
C GLN A 459 30.03 3.45 12.89
N VAL A 460 29.49 2.23 12.97
CA VAL A 460 28.04 1.99 12.87
C VAL A 460 27.28 2.68 14.01
N LEU A 461 27.79 2.58 15.23
CA LEU A 461 27.21 3.30 16.39
C LEU A 461 27.22 4.81 16.15
N VAL A 462 28.33 5.38 15.70
CA VAL A 462 28.44 6.81 15.38
C VAL A 462 27.44 7.22 14.31
N LEU A 463 27.30 6.44 13.23
CA LEU A 463 26.31 6.71 12.18
C LEU A 463 24.88 6.72 12.74
N PHE A 464 24.52 5.76 13.59
CA PHE A 464 23.20 5.74 14.23
C PHE A 464 23.00 6.92 15.20
N VAL A 465 24.03 7.33 15.95
CA VAL A 465 23.98 8.51 16.81
C VAL A 465 23.76 9.78 16.00
N VAL A 466 24.50 9.96 14.89
CA VAL A 466 24.31 11.12 13.99
C VAL A 466 22.89 11.13 13.42
N LEU A 467 22.41 9.97 12.96
CA LEU A 467 21.08 9.81 12.41
C LEU A 467 19.99 10.17 13.43
N LEU A 468 20.15 9.69 14.67
CA LEU A 468 19.27 9.96 15.80
C LEU A 468 19.24 11.45 16.13
N LEU A 469 20.41 12.07 16.34
CA LEU A 469 20.50 13.48 16.71
C LEU A 469 19.88 14.40 15.66
N TYR A 470 20.14 14.13 14.38
CA TYR A 470 19.60 14.92 13.28
C TYR A 470 18.06 14.85 13.22
N HIS A 471 17.48 13.65 13.20
CA HIS A 471 16.03 13.49 13.09
C HIS A 471 15.30 13.85 14.39
N LEU A 472 15.94 13.70 15.54
CA LEU A 472 15.41 14.15 16.83
C LEU A 472 15.36 15.68 16.88
N SER A 473 16.38 16.36 16.37
CA SER A 473 16.38 17.82 16.24
C SER A 473 15.24 18.28 15.34
N ALA A 474 15.02 17.62 14.19
CA ALA A 474 13.91 17.93 13.31
C ALA A 474 12.54 17.76 14.01
N LEU A 475 12.35 16.66 14.76
CA LEU A 475 11.11 16.41 15.50
C LEU A 475 10.88 17.45 16.62
N ARG A 476 11.94 17.84 17.35
CA ARG A 476 11.84 18.85 18.41
C ARG A 476 11.44 20.22 17.85
N LYS A 477 12.10 20.65 16.76
CA LYS A 477 11.74 21.89 16.06
C LYS A 477 10.30 21.90 15.55
N ASP A 478 9.81 20.77 15.04
CA ASP A 478 8.41 20.64 14.63
C ASP A 478 7.45 20.81 15.82
N GLY A 479 7.83 20.29 16.99
CA GLY A 479 7.08 20.38 18.23
C GLY A 479 7.03 21.80 18.80
N GLU A 480 8.18 22.47 18.89
CA GLU A 480 8.32 23.86 19.35
C GLU A 480 7.47 24.79 18.47
N ALA A 481 7.67 24.77 17.15
CA ALA A 481 6.90 25.63 16.24
C ALA A 481 5.39 25.31 16.24
N SER A 482 5.00 24.06 16.50
CA SER A 482 3.58 23.70 16.62
C SER A 482 2.95 24.20 17.93
N ALA A 483 3.73 24.25 19.01
CA ALA A 483 3.32 24.79 20.30
C ALA A 483 3.14 26.31 20.20
N ASP A 484 4.11 27.02 19.61
CA ASP A 484 4.05 28.48 19.39
C ASP A 484 2.82 28.86 18.55
N ALA A 485 2.57 28.13 17.45
CA ALA A 485 1.41 28.37 16.59
C ALA A 485 0.07 28.02 17.27
N LEU A 486 0.06 27.07 18.20
CA LEU A 486 -1.13 26.75 18.99
C LEU A 486 -1.39 27.83 20.04
N GLU A 487 -0.33 28.28 20.72
CA GLU A 487 -0.39 29.35 21.71
C GLU A 487 -0.93 30.65 21.09
N ALA A 488 -0.38 31.08 19.95
CA ALA A 488 -0.89 32.26 19.22
C ALA A 488 -2.38 32.13 18.84
N LYS A 489 -2.84 30.91 18.48
CA LYS A 489 -4.26 30.66 18.18
C LYS A 489 -5.14 30.69 19.43
N GLN A 490 -4.62 30.22 20.56
CA GLN A 490 -5.32 30.26 21.85
C GLN A 490 -5.43 31.69 22.38
N GLU A 491 -4.36 32.47 22.29
CA GLU A 491 -4.34 33.89 22.69
C GLU A 491 -5.30 34.74 21.87
N ALA A 492 -5.48 34.42 20.57
CA ALA A 492 -6.43 35.09 19.70
C ALA A 492 -7.91 34.68 19.96
N PHE A 493 -8.15 33.60 20.72
CA PHE A 493 -9.49 33.03 20.92
C PHE A 493 -10.15 33.54 22.21
N HIS A 494 -11.05 34.50 22.10
CA HIS A 494 -11.70 35.16 23.23
C HIS A 494 -12.91 34.36 23.71
N LEU A 495 -12.86 33.87 24.95
CA LEU A 495 -13.95 33.14 25.59
C LEU A 495 -14.64 34.02 26.64
N VAL A 496 -15.96 34.06 26.60
CA VAL A 496 -16.79 34.75 27.61
C VAL A 496 -17.50 33.75 28.51
N VAL A 497 -17.59 34.07 29.80
CA VAL A 497 -18.40 33.35 30.79
C VAL A 497 -19.29 34.35 31.52
N PHE A 498 -20.58 34.08 31.60
CA PHE A 498 -21.50 34.91 32.39
C PHE A 498 -21.53 34.45 33.84
N ASP A 499 -21.40 35.41 34.76
CA ASP A 499 -21.55 35.19 36.20
C ASP A 499 -22.98 35.49 36.64
N HIS A 500 -23.67 34.46 37.13
CA HIS A 500 -25.03 34.53 37.67
C HIS A 500 -25.05 34.87 39.18
N GLY A 501 -23.89 35.19 39.78
CA GLY A 501 -23.77 35.76 41.12
C GLY A 501 -23.49 34.76 42.24
N ASP A 502 -23.44 33.45 41.96
CA ASP A 502 -22.99 32.43 42.93
C ASP A 502 -21.48 32.13 42.85
N GLY A 503 -20.80 32.61 41.79
CA GLY A 503 -19.38 32.47 41.52
C GLY A 503 -18.87 31.03 41.32
N LYS A 504 -19.67 30.00 41.59
CA LYS A 504 -19.24 28.59 41.59
C LYS A 504 -18.94 28.10 40.18
N PHE A 505 -19.85 28.37 39.25
CA PHE A 505 -19.68 27.99 37.85
C PHE A 505 -18.47 28.68 37.22
N VAL A 506 -18.33 29.99 37.43
CA VAL A 506 -17.18 30.78 36.97
C VAL A 506 -15.87 30.25 37.56
N GLY A 507 -15.85 29.91 38.85
CA GLY A 507 -14.68 29.30 39.51
C GLY A 507 -14.28 27.95 38.89
N MET A 508 -15.26 27.09 38.59
CA MET A 508 -15.01 25.81 37.91
C MET A 508 -14.48 26.02 36.48
N VAL A 509 -15.05 26.96 35.73
CA VAL A 509 -14.58 27.26 34.36
C VAL A 509 -13.16 27.83 34.40
N LYS A 510 -12.86 28.81 35.26
CA LYS A 510 -11.50 29.34 35.42
C LYS A 510 -10.50 28.24 35.77
N SER A 511 -10.80 27.42 36.78
CA SER A 511 -9.92 26.32 37.19
C SER A 511 -9.71 25.29 36.08
N ALA A 512 -10.75 24.96 35.31
CA ALA A 512 -10.64 24.02 34.19
C ALA A 512 -9.78 24.60 33.05
N PHE A 513 -9.94 25.88 32.72
CA PHE A 513 -9.17 26.56 31.68
C PHE A 513 -7.74 26.83 32.10
N GLU A 514 -7.46 27.24 33.33
CA GLU A 514 -6.10 27.33 33.87
C GLU A 514 -5.36 26.00 33.78
N LYS A 515 -6.06 24.89 34.01
CA LYS A 515 -5.46 23.56 33.98
C LYS A 515 -5.29 22.98 32.56
N ARG A 516 -6.20 23.28 31.63
CA ARG A 516 -6.28 22.60 30.32
C ARG A 516 -6.02 23.49 29.11
N ALA A 517 -6.22 24.80 29.24
CA ALA A 517 -6.07 25.78 28.17
C ALA A 517 -5.68 27.18 28.74
N PRO A 518 -4.55 27.29 29.46
CA PRO A 518 -4.20 28.51 30.21
C PRO A 518 -3.96 29.74 29.33
N LYS A 519 -3.71 29.54 28.04
CA LYS A 519 -3.43 30.60 27.06
C LYS A 519 -4.68 31.16 26.40
N VAL A 520 -5.87 30.60 26.67
CA VAL A 520 -7.14 31.12 26.18
C VAL A 520 -7.63 32.23 27.11
N PRO A 521 -7.78 33.48 26.64
CA PRO A 521 -8.33 34.57 27.45
C PRO A 521 -9.78 34.28 27.84
N VAL A 522 -10.04 34.21 29.15
CA VAL A 522 -11.39 34.04 29.72
C VAL A 522 -11.87 35.36 30.32
N THR A 523 -12.84 35.99 29.68
CA THR A 523 -13.50 37.21 30.17
C THR A 523 -14.75 36.84 30.94
N VAL A 524 -14.84 37.26 32.21
CA VAL A 524 -16.02 37.06 33.05
C VAL A 524 -16.87 38.31 33.02
N ILE A 525 -18.17 38.15 32.77
CA ILE A 525 -19.13 39.26 32.76
C ILE A 525 -20.19 38.99 33.81
N ALA A 526 -20.29 39.89 34.80
CA ALA A 526 -21.33 39.84 35.80
C ALA A 526 -22.65 40.29 35.18
N LEU A 527 -23.66 39.42 35.20
CA LEU A 527 -24.97 39.70 34.59
C LEU A 527 -25.70 40.88 35.24
N LYS A 528 -25.34 41.20 36.48
CA LYS A 528 -25.89 42.34 37.25
C LYS A 528 -25.45 43.69 36.71
N ASP A 529 -24.30 43.76 36.04
CA ASP A 529 -23.69 45.00 35.55
C ASP A 529 -24.06 45.31 34.08
N GLY A 530 -24.83 44.42 33.45
CA GLY A 530 -25.19 44.50 32.03
C GLY A 530 -24.13 43.94 31.09
N ILE A 531 -24.52 43.63 29.85
CA ILE A 531 -23.60 43.13 28.81
C ILE A 531 -23.09 44.31 27.99
N PRO A 532 -21.76 44.50 27.85
CA PRO A 532 -21.19 45.56 27.02
C PRO A 532 -21.60 45.43 25.55
N ALA A 533 -21.97 46.55 24.92
CA ALA A 533 -22.43 46.57 23.53
C ALA A 533 -21.31 46.24 22.51
N ASP A 534 -20.05 46.40 22.89
CA ASP A 534 -18.86 46.18 22.08
C ASP A 534 -18.14 44.85 22.38
N LEU A 535 -18.78 43.96 23.14
CA LEU A 535 -18.20 42.68 23.54
C LEU A 535 -17.86 41.81 22.33
N LYS A 536 -16.55 41.65 22.07
CA LYS A 536 -16.03 40.72 21.07
C LYS A 536 -15.66 39.40 21.73
N ALA A 537 -16.36 38.34 21.35
CA ALA A 537 -16.09 36.99 21.80
C ALA A 537 -16.13 36.01 20.63
N ASN A 538 -15.27 34.99 20.66
CA ASN A 538 -15.31 33.87 19.73
C ASN A 538 -16.23 32.76 20.24
N ALA A 539 -16.29 32.58 21.56
CA ALA A 539 -17.18 31.63 22.19
C ALA A 539 -17.75 32.14 23.52
N VAL A 540 -18.87 31.56 23.94
CA VAL A 540 -19.47 31.75 25.27
C VAL A 540 -19.70 30.39 25.94
N ILE A 541 -19.34 30.27 27.22
CA ILE A 541 -19.65 29.09 28.06
C ILE A 541 -20.78 29.42 29.04
N LEU A 542 -21.79 28.56 29.06
CA LEU A 542 -23.00 28.70 29.87
C LEU A 542 -23.30 27.38 30.60
N PRO A 543 -23.83 27.42 31.83
CA PRO A 543 -24.42 26.24 32.44
C PRO A 543 -25.74 25.87 31.74
N GLY A 544 -26.13 24.59 31.81
CA GLY A 544 -27.34 24.05 31.21
C GLY A 544 -28.61 24.78 31.67
N SER A 545 -28.68 25.10 32.97
CA SER A 545 -29.74 25.91 33.57
C SER A 545 -29.92 27.28 32.90
N LEU A 546 -28.84 28.02 32.68
CA LEU A 546 -28.87 29.35 32.04
C LEU A 546 -29.18 29.28 30.54
N ALA A 547 -28.84 28.18 29.88
CA ALA A 547 -29.16 27.97 28.48
C ALA A 547 -30.66 27.72 28.24
N VAL A 548 -31.39 27.27 29.27
CA VAL A 548 -32.84 26.97 29.19
C VAL A 548 -33.68 28.07 29.83
N ASP A 549 -33.23 28.65 30.94
CA ASP A 549 -33.87 29.80 31.59
C ASP A 549 -32.97 31.03 31.44
N THR A 550 -32.92 31.56 30.21
CA THR A 550 -32.04 32.68 29.85
C THR A 550 -32.68 34.02 30.21
N PRO A 551 -32.06 34.86 31.07
CA PRO A 551 -32.55 36.20 31.37
C PRO A 551 -32.66 37.09 30.12
N ALA A 552 -33.68 37.96 30.04
CA ALA A 552 -33.99 38.76 28.85
C ALA A 552 -32.82 39.62 28.32
N ASN A 553 -31.96 40.12 29.21
CA ASN A 553 -30.74 40.85 28.86
C ASN A 553 -29.66 39.98 28.19
N VAL A 554 -29.56 38.70 28.57
CA VAL A 554 -28.67 37.71 27.95
C VAL A 554 -29.25 37.19 26.65
N GLU A 555 -30.56 36.98 26.60
CA GLU A 555 -31.28 36.49 25.41
C GLU A 555 -31.11 37.44 24.22
N ALA A 556 -31.22 38.75 24.45
CA ALA A 556 -31.04 39.77 23.42
C ALA A 556 -29.64 39.73 22.80
N TRP A 557 -28.59 39.57 23.62
CA TRP A 557 -27.21 39.43 23.14
C TRP A 557 -26.97 38.07 22.47
N MET A 558 -27.49 36.98 23.03
CA MET A 558 -27.37 35.64 22.47
C MET A 558 -28.00 35.54 21.07
N ARG A 559 -29.06 36.29 20.79
CA ARG A 559 -29.68 36.36 19.45
C ARG A 559 -28.80 37.08 18.43
N SER A 560 -27.98 38.05 18.83
CA SER A 560 -27.05 38.77 17.95
C SER A 560 -25.63 38.16 17.91
N PHE A 561 -25.32 37.23 18.82
CA PHE A 561 -24.04 36.55 18.90
C PHE A 561 -23.87 35.45 17.83
N ASN A 562 -22.93 35.67 16.92
CA ASN A 562 -22.59 34.76 15.81
C ASN A 562 -21.43 33.79 16.12
N GLY A 563 -20.95 33.73 17.37
CA GLY A 563 -19.87 32.84 17.79
C GLY A 563 -20.34 31.48 18.33
N ILE A 564 -19.40 30.70 18.86
CA ILE A 564 -19.65 29.34 19.35
C ILE A 564 -20.28 29.36 20.74
N ARG A 565 -21.34 28.58 20.95
CA ARG A 565 -22.02 28.44 22.25
C ARG A 565 -21.67 27.08 22.84
N LEU A 566 -21.08 27.09 24.02
CA LEU A 566 -20.66 25.90 24.74
C LEU A 566 -21.53 25.76 25.99
N ILE A 567 -22.31 24.68 26.05
CA ILE A 567 -23.22 24.42 27.18
C ILE A 567 -22.61 23.32 28.03
N VAL A 568 -22.43 23.60 29.32
CA VAL A 568 -21.96 22.63 30.31
C VAL A 568 -23.16 22.15 31.11
N PRO A 569 -23.52 20.86 31.08
CA PRO A 569 -24.63 20.33 31.86
C PRO A 569 -24.43 20.57 33.36
N ASP A 570 -25.49 20.98 34.05
CA ASP A 570 -25.52 21.12 35.50
C ASP A 570 -26.75 20.41 36.09
N ASP A 571 -26.59 19.86 37.30
CA ASP A 571 -27.62 19.04 37.97
C ASP A 571 -28.91 19.82 38.25
N ALA A 572 -28.85 21.16 38.24
CA ALA A 572 -29.95 22.04 38.54
C ALA A 572 -31.05 22.10 37.45
N ALA A 573 -30.77 21.62 36.23
CA ALA A 573 -31.65 21.85 35.08
C ALA A 573 -32.55 20.65 34.69
N GLY A 574 -32.29 19.44 35.20
CA GLY A 574 -33.02 18.23 34.76
C GLY A 574 -32.89 17.94 33.25
N LEU A 575 -31.84 18.45 32.60
CA LEU A 575 -31.60 18.30 31.16
C LEU A 575 -30.74 17.07 30.84
N TYR A 576 -31.14 16.35 29.78
CA TYR A 576 -30.35 15.28 29.18
C TYR A 576 -30.09 15.58 27.70
N TRP A 577 -28.83 15.53 27.27
CA TRP A 577 -28.43 15.77 25.89
C TRP A 577 -28.37 14.46 25.09
N MET A 578 -28.99 14.42 23.90
CA MET A 578 -29.05 13.25 23.02
C MET A 578 -28.27 13.51 21.73
N ASN A 579 -27.53 12.52 21.22
CA ASN A 579 -26.73 12.66 20.00
C ASN A 579 -27.57 12.52 18.71
N ASP A 580 -28.69 11.77 18.77
CA ASP A 580 -29.60 11.57 17.65
C ASP A 580 -31.04 11.21 18.12
N LEU A 581 -31.97 11.18 17.16
CA LEU A 581 -33.39 10.86 17.41
C LEU A 581 -33.62 9.41 17.85
N GLY A 582 -32.76 8.47 17.45
CA GLY A 582 -32.83 7.07 17.88
C GLY A 582 -32.49 6.92 19.35
N GLN A 583 -31.40 7.58 19.79
CA GLN A 583 -31.02 7.65 21.19
C GLN A 583 -32.10 8.31 22.05
N ALA A 584 -32.76 9.37 21.54
CA ALA A 584 -33.85 10.00 22.26
C ALA A 584 -35.04 9.03 22.44
N ALA A 585 -35.42 8.28 21.41
CA ALA A 585 -36.49 7.30 21.47
C ALA A 585 -36.18 6.15 22.45
N GLU A 586 -34.96 5.62 22.43
CA GLU A 586 -34.52 4.60 23.38
C GLU A 586 -34.50 5.13 24.83
N SER A 587 -34.06 6.38 25.03
CA SER A 587 -34.00 7.00 26.35
C SER A 587 -35.40 7.24 26.94
N VAL A 588 -36.36 7.68 26.12
CA VAL A 588 -37.77 7.82 26.52
C VAL A 588 -38.39 6.46 26.83
N LYS A 589 -38.05 5.43 26.05
CA LYS A 589 -38.50 4.05 26.31
C LYS A 589 -37.99 3.55 27.68
N SER A 590 -36.70 3.73 27.98
CA SER A 590 -36.13 3.33 29.27
C SER A 590 -36.75 4.10 30.46
N LEU A 591 -37.00 5.40 30.29
CA LEU A 591 -37.72 6.20 31.29
C LEU A 591 -39.15 5.69 31.53
N ALA A 592 -39.87 5.34 30.46
CA ALA A 592 -41.22 4.78 30.55
C ALA A 592 -41.23 3.39 31.23
N GLU A 593 -40.13 2.65 31.14
CA GLU A 593 -39.90 1.38 31.84
C GLU A 593 -39.44 1.57 33.31
N GLY A 594 -39.40 2.80 33.81
CA GLY A 594 -39.02 3.13 35.19
C GLY A 594 -37.52 3.08 35.47
N GLN A 595 -36.69 3.06 34.42
CA GLN A 595 -35.24 3.08 34.55
C GLN A 595 -34.73 4.53 34.65
N GLU A 596 -33.82 4.79 35.58
CA GLU A 596 -33.14 6.09 35.67
C GLU A 596 -32.14 6.25 34.52
N LEU A 597 -32.14 7.44 33.89
CA LEU A 597 -31.15 7.80 32.89
C LEU A 597 -29.79 8.01 33.56
N ARG A 598 -28.81 7.16 33.21
CA ARG A 598 -27.43 7.35 33.65
C ARG A 598 -26.77 8.48 32.84
N PRO A 599 -26.12 9.48 33.48
CA PRO A 599 -25.33 10.48 32.75
C PRO A 599 -24.21 9.77 31.99
N GLN A 600 -24.20 9.90 30.66
CA GLN A 600 -23.13 9.33 29.86
C GLN A 600 -21.83 10.10 30.09
N SER A 601 -20.83 9.40 30.63
CA SER A 601 -19.43 9.76 30.46
C SER A 601 -19.13 9.90 28.95
N THR A 602 -18.70 11.09 28.53
CA THR A 602 -18.30 11.42 27.15
C THR A 602 -17.06 10.67 26.66
N VAL A 603 -16.47 9.80 27.48
CA VAL A 603 -15.35 8.97 27.08
C VAL A 603 -15.90 7.74 26.34
N LYS A 604 -16.11 7.87 25.03
CA LYS A 604 -16.03 6.71 24.12
C LYS A 604 -14.60 6.17 24.25
N ALA A 605 -14.38 5.27 25.19
CA ALA A 605 -13.15 4.49 25.26
C ALA A 605 -13.17 3.58 24.04
N THR A 606 -12.51 3.99 22.95
CA THR A 606 -12.17 3.10 21.86
C THR A 606 -11.46 1.89 22.48
N PRO A 607 -12.00 0.66 22.34
CA PRO A 607 -11.45 -0.50 23.01
C PRO A 607 -9.97 -0.65 22.68
N VAL A 608 -9.13 -0.93 23.67
CA VAL A 608 -7.69 -1.18 23.49
C VAL A 608 -7.43 -2.21 22.37
N TRP A 609 -8.35 -3.16 22.20
CA TRP A 609 -8.39 -4.13 21.10
C TRP A 609 -8.42 -3.54 19.68
N THR A 610 -8.97 -2.35 19.51
CA THR A 610 -9.01 -1.66 18.21
C THR A 610 -7.62 -1.14 17.83
N TYR A 611 -6.84 -0.65 18.79
CA TYR A 611 -5.44 -0.27 18.56
C TYR A 611 -4.58 -1.50 18.28
N VAL A 612 -4.80 -2.60 19.00
CA VAL A 612 -4.13 -3.88 18.73
C VAL A 612 -4.47 -4.37 17.31
N ALA A 613 -5.74 -4.34 16.91
CA ALA A 613 -6.17 -4.71 15.57
C ALA A 613 -5.54 -3.83 14.47
N TYR A 614 -5.43 -2.52 14.68
CA TYR A 614 -4.75 -1.62 13.74
C TYR A 614 -3.25 -1.89 13.64
N VAL A 615 -2.58 -2.20 14.76
CA VAL A 615 -1.15 -2.57 14.76
C VAL A 615 -0.94 -3.90 14.02
N PHE A 616 -1.78 -4.91 14.25
CA PHE A 616 -1.69 -6.17 13.52
C PHE A 616 -2.03 -6.03 12.03
N ALA A 617 -3.03 -5.21 11.68
CA ALA A 617 -3.35 -4.92 10.29
C ALA A 617 -2.22 -4.17 9.57
N ALA A 618 -1.56 -3.23 10.26
CA ALA A 618 -0.39 -2.52 9.75
C ALA A 618 0.82 -3.45 9.61
N LEU A 619 1.08 -4.33 10.58
CA LEU A 619 2.15 -5.33 10.50
C LEU A 619 1.91 -6.35 9.37
N PHE A 620 0.67 -6.82 9.21
CA PHE A 620 0.28 -7.70 8.11
C PHE A 620 0.38 -6.99 6.75
N GLY A 621 -0.03 -5.73 6.67
CA GLY A 621 0.14 -4.89 5.49
C GLY A 621 1.62 -4.68 5.13
N CYS A 622 2.47 -4.38 6.11
CA CYS A 622 3.92 -4.29 5.94
C CYS A 622 4.51 -5.64 5.49
N GLN A 623 4.04 -6.76 6.04
CA GLN A 623 4.50 -8.09 5.64
C GLN A 623 4.07 -8.44 4.21
N LEU A 624 2.86 -8.06 3.79
CA LEU A 624 2.40 -8.20 2.41
C LEU A 624 3.21 -7.34 1.44
N VAL A 625 3.50 -6.09 1.82
CA VAL A 625 4.37 -5.19 1.03
C VAL A 625 5.78 -5.75 0.94
N PHE A 626 6.32 -6.29 2.04
CA PHE A 626 7.64 -6.91 2.05
C PHE A 626 7.65 -8.19 1.22
N MET A 627 6.62 -9.03 1.29
CA MET A 627 6.45 -10.21 0.45
C MET A 627 6.29 -9.87 -1.03
N LEU A 628 5.58 -8.79 -1.36
CA LEU A 628 5.46 -8.30 -2.74
C LEU A 628 6.80 -7.74 -3.24
N LEU A 629 7.52 -6.99 -2.41
CA LEU A 629 8.86 -6.49 -2.75
C LEU A 629 9.84 -7.66 -2.93
N THR A 630 9.86 -8.64 -2.05
CA THR A 630 10.74 -9.81 -2.17
C THR A 630 10.32 -10.72 -3.32
N PHE A 631 9.03 -10.86 -3.62
CA PHE A 631 8.53 -11.61 -4.78
C PHE A 631 8.92 -10.92 -6.09
N VAL A 632 8.74 -9.60 -6.19
CA VAL A 632 9.19 -8.81 -7.35
C VAL A 632 10.71 -8.87 -7.49
N VAL A 633 11.46 -8.72 -6.40
CA VAL A 633 12.92 -8.84 -6.41
C VAL A 633 13.36 -10.25 -6.81
N SER A 634 12.72 -11.31 -6.28
CA SER A 634 13.04 -12.73 -6.58
C SER A 634 12.74 -13.08 -8.04
N MET A 635 11.61 -12.61 -8.58
CA MET A 635 11.28 -12.78 -10.00
C MET A 635 12.26 -12.05 -10.93
N VAL A 636 12.83 -10.95 -10.47
CA VAL A 636 13.77 -10.11 -11.23
C VAL A 636 15.22 -10.56 -11.06
N SER A 637 15.60 -11.13 -9.92
CA SER A 637 16.97 -11.57 -9.62
C SER A 637 17.30 -12.99 -10.08
N GLY A 638 16.38 -13.67 -10.79
CA GLY A 638 16.62 -15.00 -11.36
C GLY A 638 16.95 -16.09 -10.33
N GLY A 639 16.56 -15.91 -9.06
CA GLY A 639 16.87 -16.86 -8.00
C GLY A 639 15.84 -17.98 -7.92
N PHE A 640 16.06 -19.04 -8.69
CA PHE A 640 15.76 -20.41 -8.28
C PHE A 640 17.07 -21.19 -8.17
#